data_AF-A0A182P9Q9-F1
#
_entry.id   AF-A0A182P9Q9-F1
#
_cell.length_a   1.000
_cell.length_b   1.000
_cell.length_c   1.000
_cell.angle_alpha   90.00
_cell.angle_beta   90.00
_cell.angle_gamma   90.00
#
_symmetry.space_group_name_H-M   'P 1'
#
loop_
_entity.id
_entity.type
_entity.pdbx_description
1 polymer ?
#
loop_
_entity_poly.entity_id
_entity_poly.type
_entity_poly.pdbx_seq_one_letter_code
_entity_poly.pdbx_strand_id
1 'polypeptide(L)'
;MNVLEQFKATPLTLSKLSAPFIETNPSESGHVPTDHLQSATRQPFASSNVYKTSILHYRVLAEGDDVKTVYETAIKLPPNMEEEYSPGDAIGLLTYNLASEVDYVLDRLHLLDSADQAYEVKLAKPVKKKNPELPHYVPKYVTPRRLLSECLDIRITPRKGLLQTMASYTADECEKRLLEILASKEGSNLYNELILKNEMNFLHVLKYVATCRPPLAMLIEHLPRLQARPYSIASYGRENHIRIAFAMLNDGQVGITTHMLESKLLHPGKWDKYLYMYLRQLKPVFNYREEDLDRNIIMIGPGTGVTPYVGFLEYRKQAKALNRKTKMGSAWLLTSCRYQDRNYLYESELKGFMQAGVLDRLHVASSRDEDSQYKYVQDIIEDKKEELVELLLDDSTKLYLCGEGRTMLPRIQDTIVTCMSKVKSMPKSEAADLLAEYKKTGKYLAMKRLKLFDTSCTSCSFEPSRISTMRSEILLEFEGKKLTLPAVPSKFILLNEVTDSISLPATHLQANVNQPFAATNVVEACVSNLITIAESEDVKTVHDVTLNYLHNTSHREEIREYLQTGLLDACYEAFSRDPDAQHKYVQGQMKEQSSKIIDNIENPQATFYVCGDSKILLPQITETVVDILAAAPNADDREAIMDLIGRLKKDGKYREDVWL
;
A
#
# COMPACT_ATOMS: atom_id res chain seq x y z
N MET A 1 30.63 2.51 -8.48
CA MET A 1 31.10 1.11 -8.70
C MET A 1 30.44 0.63 -9.98
N ASN A 2 31.18 0.10 -10.96
CA ASN A 2 30.60 -0.31 -12.24
C ASN A 2 29.88 -1.66 -12.06
N VAL A 3 28.55 -1.61 -11.98
CA VAL A 3 27.68 -2.79 -11.76
C VAL A 3 27.87 -3.83 -12.86
N LEU A 4 28.12 -3.42 -14.11
CA LEU A 4 28.32 -4.35 -15.22
C LEU A 4 29.64 -5.11 -15.08
N GLU A 5 30.72 -4.46 -14.62
CA GLU A 5 31.99 -5.15 -14.29
C GLU A 5 31.82 -6.12 -13.11
N GLN A 6 31.09 -5.74 -12.06
CA GLN A 6 30.81 -6.61 -10.91
C GLN A 6 30.09 -7.92 -11.31
N PHE A 7 29.22 -7.86 -12.32
CA PHE A 7 28.41 -9.00 -12.78
C PHE A 7 28.88 -9.58 -14.14
N LYS A 8 30.06 -9.18 -14.64
CA LYS A 8 30.54 -9.47 -16.00
C LYS A 8 30.73 -10.96 -16.27
N ALA A 9 31.34 -11.66 -15.31
CA ALA A 9 31.58 -13.11 -15.38
C ALA A 9 30.55 -13.94 -14.60
N THR A 10 29.55 -13.32 -13.99
CA THR A 10 28.59 -14.00 -13.11
C THR A 10 27.52 -14.73 -13.92
N PRO A 11 27.36 -16.06 -13.81
CA PRO A 11 26.21 -16.75 -14.38
C PRO A 11 24.94 -16.28 -13.65
N LEU A 12 23.88 -15.97 -14.39
CA LEU A 12 22.63 -15.45 -13.83
C LEU A 12 21.54 -16.51 -13.80
N THR A 13 20.94 -16.74 -12.62
CA THR A 13 19.78 -17.61 -12.46
C THR A 13 18.51 -16.83 -12.72
N LEU A 14 17.98 -16.97 -13.93
CA LEU A 14 16.72 -16.35 -14.38
C LEU A 14 15.54 -17.33 -14.29
N SER A 15 14.33 -16.81 -14.08
CA SER A 15 13.09 -17.60 -14.16
C SER A 15 12.77 -18.03 -15.60
N LYS A 16 11.98 -19.09 -15.78
CA LYS A 16 11.46 -19.44 -17.10
C LYS A 16 10.40 -18.41 -17.54
N LEU A 17 10.66 -17.68 -18.61
CA LEU A 17 9.66 -16.79 -19.22
C LEU A 17 8.44 -17.57 -19.69
N SER A 18 7.26 -16.97 -19.54
CA SER A 18 6.06 -17.44 -20.23
C SER A 18 6.19 -17.12 -21.72
N ALA A 19 5.71 -18.02 -22.57
CA ALA A 19 5.60 -17.73 -24.00
C ALA A 19 4.56 -16.61 -24.22
N PRO A 20 4.83 -15.62 -25.10
CA PRO A 20 3.84 -14.64 -25.52
C PRO A 20 2.58 -15.33 -26.05
N PHE A 21 1.43 -14.74 -25.75
CA PHE A 21 0.10 -15.29 -26.02
C PHE A 21 -0.90 -14.25 -26.52
N ILE A 22 -0.54 -12.97 -26.55
CA ILE A 22 -1.31 -11.86 -27.12
C ILE A 22 -0.64 -11.38 -28.42
N GLU A 23 -1.46 -11.03 -29.41
CA GLU A 23 -1.05 -10.34 -30.62
C GLU A 23 -1.89 -9.07 -30.81
N THR A 24 -1.26 -8.01 -31.30
CA THR A 24 -1.86 -6.69 -31.54
C THR A 24 -1.59 -6.28 -32.98
N ASN A 25 -2.64 -6.11 -33.80
CA ASN A 25 -2.49 -5.81 -35.23
C ASN A 25 -3.32 -4.58 -35.60
N PRO A 26 -2.86 -3.70 -36.51
CA PRO A 26 -3.70 -2.63 -37.07
C PRO A 26 -5.01 -3.18 -37.66
N SER A 27 -6.09 -2.41 -37.55
CA SER A 27 -7.42 -2.80 -38.01
C SER A 27 -8.15 -1.62 -38.65
N GLU A 28 -8.48 -1.71 -39.93
CA GLU A 28 -9.16 -0.64 -40.69
C GLU A 28 -10.68 -0.57 -40.40
N SER A 29 -11.26 -1.68 -39.92
CA SER A 29 -12.71 -1.82 -39.65
C SER A 29 -13.06 -1.92 -38.15
N GLY A 30 -12.06 -1.87 -37.26
CA GLY A 30 -12.24 -2.00 -35.82
C GLY A 30 -12.84 -0.75 -35.19
N HIS A 31 -14.09 -0.82 -34.72
CA HIS A 31 -14.70 0.27 -33.97
C HIS A 31 -14.15 0.33 -32.53
N VAL A 32 -13.35 1.36 -32.24
CA VAL A 32 -12.88 1.67 -30.89
C VAL A 32 -14.02 2.36 -30.11
N PRO A 33 -14.40 1.88 -28.90
CA PRO A 33 -15.49 2.48 -28.11
C PRO A 33 -15.29 3.97 -27.87
N THR A 34 -16.32 4.81 -28.04
CA THR A 34 -16.18 6.29 -27.91
C THR A 34 -15.96 6.75 -26.46
N ASP A 35 -16.60 6.09 -25.50
CA ASP A 35 -16.40 6.33 -24.07
C ASP A 35 -15.09 5.70 -23.55
N HIS A 36 -14.70 6.06 -22.32
CA HIS A 36 -13.51 5.51 -21.65
C HIS A 36 -13.46 3.97 -21.76
N LEU A 37 -12.35 3.38 -22.21
CA LEU A 37 -12.25 1.97 -22.59
C LEU A 37 -12.67 0.99 -21.48
N GLN A 38 -12.38 1.34 -20.22
CA GLN A 38 -12.82 0.57 -19.05
C GLN A 38 -14.29 0.80 -18.59
N SER A 39 -15.09 1.69 -19.19
CA SER A 39 -16.43 2.05 -18.70
C SER A 39 -17.40 0.86 -18.72
N ALA A 40 -17.39 0.08 -19.80
CA ALA A 40 -18.19 -1.14 -19.96
C ALA A 40 -17.60 -2.36 -19.20
N THR A 41 -16.53 -2.19 -18.43
CA THR A 41 -15.83 -3.29 -17.76
C THR A 41 -16.12 -3.29 -16.26
N ARG A 42 -16.37 -4.48 -15.69
CA ARG A 42 -16.58 -4.64 -14.25
C ARG A 42 -15.33 -4.18 -13.48
N GLN A 43 -15.52 -3.30 -12.51
CA GLN A 43 -14.44 -2.74 -11.69
C GLN A 43 -14.26 -3.59 -10.41
N PRO A 44 -13.03 -3.79 -9.88
CA PRO A 44 -12.79 -4.71 -8.76
C PRO A 44 -13.47 -4.32 -7.42
N PHE A 45 -13.93 -3.07 -7.30
CA PHE A 45 -14.50 -2.52 -6.06
C PHE A 45 -15.84 -1.80 -6.28
N ALA A 46 -16.50 -1.97 -7.43
CA ALA A 46 -17.77 -1.30 -7.69
C ALA A 46 -18.95 -2.04 -7.02
N SER A 47 -19.85 -1.26 -6.42
CA SER A 47 -21.20 -1.65 -6.03
C SER A 47 -22.28 -1.16 -7.01
N SER A 48 -21.90 -0.41 -8.05
CA SER A 48 -22.77 0.08 -9.12
C SER A 48 -22.18 -0.18 -10.51
N ASN A 49 -22.89 0.18 -11.57
CA ASN A 49 -22.29 0.36 -12.89
C ASN A 49 -21.34 1.57 -12.93
N VAL A 50 -20.54 1.69 -13.99
CA VAL A 50 -19.77 2.92 -14.26
C VAL A 50 -20.66 3.91 -15.03
N TYR A 51 -20.82 5.10 -14.46
CA TYR A 51 -21.61 6.19 -15.02
C TYR A 51 -20.72 7.29 -15.57
N LYS A 52 -21.05 7.76 -16.78
CA LYS A 52 -20.52 9.01 -17.32
C LYS A 52 -21.25 10.18 -16.68
N THR A 53 -20.50 11.10 -16.08
CA THR A 53 -21.02 12.29 -15.41
C THR A 53 -20.15 13.51 -15.74
N SER A 54 -20.42 14.67 -15.13
CA SER A 54 -19.66 15.91 -15.30
C SER A 54 -19.41 16.65 -14.01
N ILE A 55 -18.28 17.35 -13.95
CA ILE A 55 -18.02 18.37 -12.92
C ILE A 55 -18.97 19.55 -13.12
N LEU A 56 -19.61 20.01 -12.03
CA LEU A 56 -20.50 21.17 -12.03
C LEU A 56 -19.73 22.45 -11.69
N HIS A 57 -19.09 22.46 -10.53
CA HIS A 57 -18.30 23.56 -9.99
C HIS A 57 -17.29 23.03 -8.96
N TYR A 58 -16.36 23.88 -8.53
CA TYR A 58 -15.39 23.57 -7.49
C TYR A 58 -15.12 24.79 -6.62
N ARG A 59 -14.48 24.57 -5.47
CA ARG A 59 -13.85 25.61 -4.64
C ARG A 59 -12.52 25.13 -4.10
N VAL A 60 -11.64 26.08 -3.81
CA VAL A 60 -10.40 25.82 -3.07
C VAL A 60 -10.72 25.87 -1.58
N LEU A 61 -10.38 24.82 -0.84
CA LEU A 61 -10.53 24.71 0.61
C LEU A 61 -9.25 25.09 1.38
N ALA A 62 -8.10 25.01 0.72
CA ALA A 62 -6.79 25.39 1.25
C ALA A 62 -5.81 25.62 0.09
N GLU A 63 -4.93 26.61 0.23
CA GLU A 63 -3.85 26.93 -0.71
C GLU A 63 -2.77 27.74 0.01
N GLY A 64 -1.53 27.74 -0.52
CA GLY A 64 -0.38 28.47 0.03
C GLY A 64 0.87 27.60 0.10
N ASP A 65 2.04 28.27 0.10
CA ASP A 65 3.36 27.65 -0.10
C ASP A 65 3.67 26.49 0.87
N ASP A 66 3.25 26.65 2.13
CA ASP A 66 3.48 25.73 3.23
C ASP A 66 2.38 24.68 3.45
N VAL A 67 1.37 24.65 2.59
CA VAL A 67 0.25 23.69 2.66
C VAL A 67 0.10 22.92 1.34
N LYS A 68 -0.84 21.99 1.29
CA LYS A 68 -1.23 21.33 0.04
C LYS A 68 -2.46 22.06 -0.48
N THR A 69 -2.51 22.37 -1.77
CA THR A 69 -3.75 22.85 -2.38
C THR A 69 -4.80 21.77 -2.24
N VAL A 70 -5.95 22.10 -1.64
CA VAL A 70 -7.08 21.18 -1.46
C VAL A 70 -8.28 21.74 -2.20
N TYR A 71 -8.82 20.97 -3.13
CA TYR A 71 -10.05 21.31 -3.84
C TYR A 71 -11.23 20.51 -3.26
N GLU A 72 -12.40 21.14 -3.20
CA GLU A 72 -13.68 20.44 -3.22
C GLU A 72 -14.32 20.60 -4.59
N THR A 73 -14.80 19.50 -5.18
CA THR A 73 -15.50 19.52 -6.47
C THR A 73 -16.89 18.90 -6.34
N ALA A 74 -17.88 19.58 -6.91
CA ALA A 74 -19.24 19.08 -7.08
C ALA A 74 -19.34 18.30 -8.39
N ILE A 75 -19.70 17.02 -8.30
CA ILE A 75 -19.87 16.09 -9.42
C ILE A 75 -21.36 15.78 -9.56
N LYS A 76 -21.93 16.00 -10.75
CA LYS A 76 -23.35 15.75 -11.01
C LYS A 76 -23.72 14.30 -10.70
N LEU A 77 -24.89 14.06 -10.10
CA LEU A 77 -25.42 12.70 -10.02
C LEU A 77 -25.89 12.26 -11.43
N PRO A 78 -25.51 11.07 -11.90
CA PRO A 78 -25.99 10.55 -13.17
C PRO A 78 -27.52 10.36 -13.10
N PRO A 79 -28.30 10.84 -14.09
CA PRO A 79 -29.76 10.75 -14.05
C PRO A 79 -30.30 9.31 -14.22
N ASN A 80 -29.43 8.38 -14.62
CA ASN A 80 -29.70 6.97 -14.83
C ASN A 80 -29.03 6.07 -13.76
N MET A 81 -28.58 6.66 -12.65
CA MET A 81 -28.07 5.94 -11.49
C MET A 81 -29.26 5.59 -10.59
N GLU A 82 -29.51 4.30 -10.41
CA GLU A 82 -30.62 3.78 -9.60
C GLU A 82 -30.20 3.55 -8.15
N GLU A 83 -28.89 3.39 -7.90
CA GLU A 83 -28.33 3.13 -6.58
C GLU A 83 -28.26 4.42 -5.74
N GLU A 84 -28.88 4.40 -4.55
CA GLU A 84 -28.69 5.44 -3.55
C GLU A 84 -27.30 5.33 -2.88
N TYR A 85 -26.78 6.46 -2.40
CA TYR A 85 -25.56 6.52 -1.58
C TYR A 85 -25.88 6.95 -0.15
N SER A 86 -25.16 6.38 0.80
CA SER A 86 -25.22 6.74 2.22
C SER A 86 -24.08 7.67 2.63
N PRO A 87 -24.22 8.45 3.72
CA PRO A 87 -23.09 9.15 4.32
C PRO A 87 -21.94 8.17 4.60
N GLY A 88 -20.71 8.57 4.24
CA GLY A 88 -19.51 7.74 4.39
C GLY A 88 -19.19 6.81 3.22
N ASP A 89 -20.08 6.71 2.21
CA ASP A 89 -19.73 6.03 0.96
C ASP A 89 -18.61 6.75 0.21
N ALA A 90 -18.06 6.05 -0.77
CA ALA A 90 -17.01 6.54 -1.65
C ALA A 90 -17.38 6.28 -3.11
N ILE A 91 -16.83 7.10 -4.01
CA ILE A 91 -16.84 6.82 -5.45
C ILE A 91 -15.47 6.32 -5.90
N GLY A 92 -15.43 5.48 -6.93
CA GLY A 92 -14.22 5.25 -7.72
C GLY A 92 -14.28 6.09 -8.99
N LEU A 93 -13.27 6.94 -9.23
CA LEU A 93 -13.11 7.68 -10.48
C LEU A 93 -12.14 6.95 -11.41
N LEU A 94 -12.56 6.68 -12.65
CA LEU A 94 -11.63 6.25 -13.69
C LEU A 94 -10.64 7.40 -13.99
N THR A 95 -9.44 7.07 -14.42
CA THR A 95 -8.32 8.00 -14.53
C THR A 95 -7.55 7.74 -15.80
N TYR A 96 -6.84 8.76 -16.26
CA TYR A 96 -5.92 8.69 -17.40
C TYR A 96 -4.48 8.81 -16.90
N ASN A 97 -3.53 8.15 -17.57
CA ASN A 97 -2.11 8.47 -17.43
C ASN A 97 -1.81 9.84 -18.07
N LEU A 98 -0.66 10.44 -17.73
CA LEU A 98 -0.28 11.73 -18.31
C LEU A 98 -0.01 11.59 -19.81
N ALA A 99 -0.55 12.51 -20.63
CA ALA A 99 -0.36 12.48 -22.08
C ALA A 99 1.12 12.44 -22.48
N SER A 100 1.98 13.23 -21.82
CA SER A 100 3.42 13.24 -22.05
C SER A 100 4.14 11.93 -21.68
N GLU A 101 3.61 11.16 -20.73
CA GLU A 101 4.14 9.83 -20.39
C GLU A 101 3.68 8.77 -21.38
N VAL A 102 2.44 8.89 -21.89
CA VAL A 102 1.90 8.04 -22.94
C VAL A 102 2.63 8.28 -24.27
N ASP A 103 2.82 9.54 -24.66
CA ASP A 103 3.60 9.93 -25.84
C ASP A 103 5.04 9.41 -25.76
N TYR A 104 5.68 9.52 -24.59
CA TYR A 104 7.02 8.98 -24.37
C TYR A 104 7.09 7.45 -24.57
N VAL A 105 6.08 6.69 -24.12
CA VAL A 105 6.02 5.24 -24.37
C VAL A 105 5.75 4.97 -25.86
N LEU A 106 4.80 5.67 -26.47
CA LEU A 106 4.46 5.51 -27.90
C LEU A 106 5.65 5.78 -28.82
N ASP A 107 6.38 6.86 -28.58
CA ASP A 107 7.63 7.20 -29.27
C ASP A 107 8.66 6.08 -29.12
N ARG A 108 8.86 5.58 -27.88
CA ARG A 108 9.77 4.47 -27.63
C ARG A 108 9.39 3.20 -28.42
N LEU A 109 8.11 2.97 -28.64
CA LEU A 109 7.61 1.80 -29.37
C LEU A 109 7.56 2.01 -30.89
N HIS A 110 7.91 3.19 -31.41
CA HIS A 110 7.70 3.59 -32.82
C HIS A 110 6.21 3.53 -33.23
N LEU A 111 5.33 3.89 -32.30
CA LEU A 111 3.87 3.92 -32.46
C LEU A 111 3.29 5.32 -32.32
N LEU A 112 4.10 6.38 -32.27
CA LEU A 112 3.59 7.76 -32.09
C LEU A 112 2.78 8.23 -33.31
N ASP A 113 3.26 7.96 -34.53
CA ASP A 113 2.59 8.34 -35.78
C ASP A 113 1.29 7.55 -36.03
N SER A 114 1.21 6.31 -35.51
CA SER A 114 0.03 5.43 -35.59
C SER A 114 -0.75 5.34 -34.27
N ALA A 115 -0.49 6.25 -33.32
CA ALA A 115 -0.98 6.19 -31.95
C ALA A 115 -2.50 6.15 -31.82
N ASP A 116 -3.19 6.74 -32.80
CA ASP A 116 -4.65 6.87 -32.87
C ASP A 116 -5.28 5.97 -33.96
N GLN A 117 -4.48 5.12 -34.62
CA GLN A 117 -4.97 4.05 -35.47
C GLN A 117 -5.63 2.96 -34.61
N ALA A 118 -6.73 2.36 -35.09
CA ALA A 118 -7.36 1.24 -34.41
C ALA A 118 -6.51 -0.05 -34.56
N TYR A 119 -6.39 -0.79 -33.47
CA TYR A 119 -5.71 -2.08 -33.37
C TYR A 119 -6.68 -3.13 -32.80
N GLU A 120 -6.63 -4.34 -33.35
CA GLU A 120 -7.28 -5.53 -32.80
C GLU A 120 -6.34 -6.24 -31.82
N VAL A 121 -6.82 -6.46 -30.59
CA VAL A 121 -6.17 -7.25 -29.55
C VAL A 121 -6.80 -8.65 -29.55
N LYS A 122 -5.98 -9.69 -29.78
CA LYS A 122 -6.43 -11.09 -29.83
C LYS A 122 -5.35 -12.05 -29.31
N LEU A 123 -5.72 -13.31 -29.11
CA LEU A 123 -4.79 -14.37 -28.70
C LEU A 123 -3.93 -14.82 -29.89
N ALA A 124 -2.62 -14.87 -29.68
CA ALA A 124 -1.64 -15.26 -30.69
C ALA A 124 -1.79 -16.74 -31.09
N LYS A 125 -1.72 -17.07 -32.39
CA LYS A 125 -1.88 -18.45 -32.87
C LYS A 125 -0.57 -19.03 -33.40
N PRO A 126 -0.11 -20.21 -32.94
CA PRO A 126 -0.69 -21.07 -31.90
C PRO A 126 -0.33 -20.62 -30.47
N VAL A 127 -1.28 -20.68 -29.53
CA VAL A 127 -1.00 -20.33 -28.14
C VAL A 127 -0.28 -21.48 -27.42
N LYS A 128 0.89 -21.20 -26.82
CA LYS A 128 1.66 -22.17 -26.01
C LYS A 128 1.30 -22.14 -24.50
N LYS A 129 0.58 -21.11 -24.06
CA LYS A 129 0.16 -20.91 -22.66
C LYS A 129 -1.10 -21.72 -22.36
N LYS A 130 -1.14 -22.42 -21.22
CA LYS A 130 -2.34 -23.11 -20.72
C LYS A 130 -3.39 -22.07 -20.28
N ASN A 131 -4.64 -22.27 -20.68
CA ASN A 131 -5.79 -21.38 -20.42
C ASN A 131 -5.48 -19.89 -20.71
N PRO A 132 -5.21 -19.53 -21.97
CA PRO A 132 -4.89 -18.16 -22.34
C PRO A 132 -6.17 -17.32 -22.45
N GLU A 133 -6.22 -16.23 -21.68
CA GLU A 133 -7.31 -15.26 -21.72
C GLU A 133 -6.75 -13.85 -21.92
N LEU A 134 -7.48 -13.01 -22.66
CA LEU A 134 -7.18 -11.58 -22.73
C LEU A 134 -7.54 -10.92 -21.39
N PRO A 135 -6.80 -9.88 -20.95
CA PRO A 135 -7.17 -9.16 -19.74
C PRO A 135 -8.55 -8.51 -19.91
N HIS A 136 -9.51 -8.88 -19.06
CA HIS A 136 -10.93 -8.47 -19.15
C HIS A 136 -11.20 -6.95 -19.15
N TYR A 137 -10.19 -6.14 -18.83
CA TYR A 137 -10.22 -4.68 -18.79
C TYR A 137 -9.63 -4.02 -20.04
N VAL A 138 -9.21 -4.82 -21.03
CA VAL A 138 -8.70 -4.39 -22.34
C VAL A 138 -9.72 -4.79 -23.41
N PRO A 139 -10.40 -3.82 -24.06
CA PRO A 139 -11.33 -4.11 -25.14
C PRO A 139 -10.66 -4.77 -26.36
N LYS A 140 -11.47 -5.45 -27.18
CA LYS A 140 -11.00 -6.11 -28.42
C LYS A 140 -10.39 -5.11 -29.42
N TYR A 141 -10.95 -3.91 -29.53
CA TYR A 141 -10.46 -2.85 -30.40
C TYR A 141 -10.08 -1.62 -29.56
N VAL A 142 -8.85 -1.16 -29.72
CA VAL A 142 -8.25 -0.02 -28.99
C VAL A 142 -7.36 0.78 -29.94
N THR A 143 -7.02 2.03 -29.60
CA THR A 143 -5.82 2.67 -30.18
C THR A 143 -4.64 2.50 -29.22
N PRO A 144 -3.38 2.46 -29.70
CA PRO A 144 -2.20 2.41 -28.83
C PRO A 144 -2.21 3.51 -27.76
N ARG A 145 -2.56 4.75 -28.14
CA ARG A 145 -2.71 5.89 -27.22
C ARG A 145 -3.70 5.58 -26.12
N ARG A 146 -4.91 5.15 -26.47
CA ARG A 146 -5.98 4.96 -25.48
C ARG A 146 -5.75 3.74 -24.59
N LEU A 147 -5.14 2.67 -25.11
CA LEU A 147 -4.71 1.52 -24.30
C LEU A 147 -3.73 1.96 -23.20
N LEU A 148 -2.72 2.76 -23.55
CA LEU A 148 -1.73 3.28 -22.60
C LEU A 148 -2.28 4.39 -21.70
N SER A 149 -3.21 5.21 -22.18
CA SER A 149 -3.85 6.26 -21.37
C SER A 149 -4.84 5.71 -20.35
N GLU A 150 -5.66 4.72 -20.74
CA GLU A 150 -6.91 4.37 -20.02
C GLU A 150 -6.91 2.98 -19.41
N CYS A 151 -6.07 2.04 -19.85
CA CYS A 151 -6.16 0.63 -19.45
C CYS A 151 -4.93 0.10 -18.69
N LEU A 152 -3.71 0.51 -19.04
CA LEU A 152 -2.46 -0.03 -18.48
C LEU A 152 -1.84 0.92 -17.44
N ASP A 153 -1.41 0.40 -16.29
CA ASP A 153 -0.68 1.20 -15.30
C ASP A 153 0.82 1.25 -15.67
N ILE A 154 1.19 2.27 -16.45
CA ILE A 154 2.58 2.51 -16.89
C ILE A 154 3.49 3.01 -15.76
N ARG A 155 2.94 3.34 -14.58
CA ARG A 155 3.68 3.78 -13.40
C ARG A 155 3.89 2.67 -12.35
N ILE A 156 3.59 1.42 -12.70
CA ILE A 156 3.86 0.27 -11.84
C ILE A 156 5.36 0.08 -11.57
N THR A 157 5.72 -0.30 -10.35
CA THR A 157 7.06 -0.82 -10.02
C THR A 157 7.28 -2.15 -10.77
N PRO A 158 8.28 -2.24 -11.67
CA PRO A 158 8.41 -3.37 -12.58
C PRO A 158 8.92 -4.60 -11.83
N ARG A 159 8.07 -5.63 -11.73
CA ARG A 159 8.46 -6.93 -11.15
C ARG A 159 9.56 -7.58 -12.01
N LYS A 160 10.41 -8.40 -11.38
CA LYS A 160 11.50 -9.14 -12.05
C LYS A 160 11.10 -9.84 -13.36
N GLY A 161 9.90 -10.43 -13.43
CA GLY A 161 9.40 -11.05 -14.67
C GLY A 161 9.18 -10.07 -15.83
N LEU A 162 8.74 -8.83 -15.56
CA LEU A 162 8.65 -7.78 -16.58
C LEU A 162 10.05 -7.32 -17.01
N LEU A 163 10.98 -7.13 -16.07
CA LEU A 163 12.38 -6.79 -16.39
C LEU A 163 13.03 -7.87 -17.27
N GLN A 164 12.81 -9.15 -16.97
CA GLN A 164 13.30 -10.25 -17.78
C GLN A 164 12.70 -10.26 -19.19
N THR A 165 11.40 -9.99 -19.35
CA THR A 165 10.79 -9.88 -20.68
C THR A 165 11.32 -8.65 -21.42
N MET A 166 11.53 -7.50 -20.75
CA MET A 166 12.13 -6.30 -21.35
C MET A 166 13.54 -6.57 -21.91
N ALA A 167 14.36 -7.38 -21.23
CA ALA A 167 15.69 -7.77 -21.71
C ALA A 167 15.64 -8.43 -23.10
N SER A 168 14.58 -9.21 -23.38
CA SER A 168 14.37 -9.87 -24.68
C SER A 168 14.06 -8.91 -25.84
N TYR A 169 13.77 -7.64 -25.53
CA TYR A 169 13.45 -6.57 -26.49
C TYR A 169 14.44 -5.39 -26.39
N THR A 170 15.64 -5.63 -25.85
CA THR A 170 16.70 -4.63 -25.66
C THR A 170 17.88 -4.96 -26.57
N ALA A 171 18.31 -3.98 -27.38
CA ALA A 171 19.28 -4.22 -28.45
C ALA A 171 20.74 -3.95 -28.04
N ASP A 172 20.97 -3.06 -27.06
CA ASP A 172 22.28 -2.90 -26.44
C ASP A 172 22.50 -3.98 -25.39
N GLU A 173 23.63 -4.69 -25.49
CA GLU A 173 23.96 -5.82 -24.63
C GLU A 173 24.24 -5.39 -23.17
N CYS A 174 24.68 -4.15 -22.91
CA CYS A 174 24.86 -3.65 -21.54
C CYS A 174 23.52 -3.36 -20.88
N GLU A 175 22.61 -2.70 -21.59
CA GLU A 175 21.24 -2.44 -21.13
C GLU A 175 20.47 -3.74 -20.88
N LYS A 176 20.54 -4.67 -21.83
CA LYS A 176 19.96 -6.02 -21.73
C LYS A 176 20.53 -6.77 -20.53
N ARG A 177 21.86 -6.76 -20.36
CA ARG A 177 22.53 -7.40 -19.22
C ARG A 177 22.12 -6.79 -17.88
N LEU A 178 21.94 -5.47 -17.80
CA LEU A 178 21.43 -4.81 -16.60
C LEU A 178 20.02 -5.31 -16.23
N LEU A 179 19.12 -5.45 -17.21
CA LEU A 179 17.77 -6.00 -16.99
C LEU A 179 17.80 -7.47 -16.56
N GLU A 180 18.69 -8.28 -17.15
CA GLU A 180 18.92 -9.66 -16.72
C GLU A 180 19.41 -9.73 -15.26
N ILE A 181 20.39 -8.90 -14.87
CA ILE A 181 20.89 -8.85 -13.48
C ILE A 181 19.74 -8.50 -12.52
N LEU A 182 19.00 -7.43 -12.80
CA LEU A 182 17.87 -7.00 -11.96
C LEU A 182 16.76 -8.05 -11.86
N ALA A 183 16.59 -8.88 -12.89
CA ALA A 183 15.64 -9.99 -12.91
C ALA A 183 16.14 -11.28 -12.23
N SER A 184 17.46 -11.45 -12.05
CA SER A 184 18.05 -12.71 -11.59
C SER A 184 17.96 -12.90 -10.07
N LYS A 185 18.36 -14.08 -9.58
CA LYS A 185 18.54 -14.32 -8.13
C LYS A 185 19.73 -13.52 -7.57
N GLU A 186 20.84 -13.49 -8.30
CA GLU A 186 22.11 -12.87 -7.91
C GLU A 186 21.97 -11.35 -7.79
N GLY A 187 21.24 -10.70 -8.70
CA GLY A 187 20.96 -9.27 -8.62
C GLY A 187 19.81 -8.87 -7.67
N SER A 188 19.33 -9.75 -6.78
CA SER A 188 18.21 -9.43 -5.87
C SER A 188 18.47 -8.23 -4.97
N ASN A 189 19.68 -8.09 -4.43
CA ASN A 189 20.05 -6.94 -3.61
C ASN A 189 20.07 -5.65 -4.44
N LEU A 190 20.59 -5.71 -5.67
CA LEU A 190 20.56 -4.58 -6.59
C LEU A 190 19.12 -4.21 -6.99
N TYR A 191 18.24 -5.17 -7.22
CA TYR A 191 16.82 -4.91 -7.48
C TYR A 191 16.13 -4.22 -6.27
N ASN A 192 16.41 -4.69 -5.05
CA ASN A 192 15.85 -4.09 -3.84
C ASN A 192 16.35 -2.65 -3.64
N GLU A 193 17.65 -2.41 -3.78
CA GLU A 193 18.25 -1.08 -3.62
C GLU A 193 17.92 -0.13 -4.78
N LEU A 194 18.00 -0.58 -6.04
CA LEU A 194 17.79 0.29 -7.21
C LEU A 194 16.31 0.50 -7.50
N ILE A 195 15.51 -0.57 -7.53
CA ILE A 195 14.10 -0.51 -7.98
C ILE A 195 13.15 -0.26 -6.83
N LEU A 196 13.20 -1.04 -5.74
CA LEU A 196 12.23 -0.91 -4.65
C LEU A 196 12.49 0.34 -3.80
N LYS A 197 13.72 0.53 -3.32
CA LYS A 197 14.08 1.60 -2.38
C LYS A 197 14.11 3.01 -3.00
N ASN A 198 14.45 3.13 -4.29
CA ASN A 198 14.30 4.39 -5.04
C ASN A 198 12.97 4.47 -5.81
N GLU A 199 12.03 3.56 -5.56
CA GLU A 199 10.67 3.59 -6.09
C GLU A 199 10.61 3.72 -7.63
N MET A 200 11.53 3.04 -8.34
CA MET A 200 11.56 3.08 -9.80
C MET A 200 10.34 2.38 -10.38
N ASN A 201 9.62 3.09 -11.26
CA ASN A 201 8.53 2.54 -12.05
C ASN A 201 9.01 2.11 -13.44
N PHE A 202 8.11 1.50 -14.21
CA PHE A 202 8.35 1.09 -15.60
C PHE A 202 8.90 2.22 -16.48
N LEU A 203 8.36 3.46 -16.38
CA LEU A 203 8.89 4.61 -17.14
C LEU A 203 10.32 4.98 -16.73
N HIS A 204 10.66 4.91 -15.45
CA HIS A 204 12.02 5.15 -14.97
C HIS A 204 12.99 4.12 -15.55
N VAL A 205 12.68 2.83 -15.45
CA VAL A 205 13.52 1.77 -16.03
C VAL A 205 13.64 1.94 -17.55
N LEU A 206 12.53 2.19 -18.25
CA LEU A 206 12.53 2.39 -19.70
C LEU A 206 13.42 3.58 -20.11
N LYS A 207 13.52 4.65 -19.30
CA LYS A 207 14.46 5.76 -19.52
C LYS A 207 15.94 5.34 -19.38
N TYR A 208 16.27 4.41 -18.48
CA TYR A 208 17.63 3.90 -18.30
C TYR A 208 18.07 2.91 -19.38
N VAL A 209 17.14 2.16 -19.98
CA VAL A 209 17.43 1.23 -21.09
C VAL A 209 16.90 1.80 -22.41
N ALA A 210 17.66 2.69 -23.04
CA ALA A 210 17.24 3.48 -24.20
C ALA A 210 16.91 2.64 -25.44
N THR A 211 17.57 1.50 -25.61
CA THR A 211 17.36 0.56 -26.73
C THR A 211 16.26 -0.46 -26.48
N CYS A 212 15.69 -0.53 -25.27
CA CYS A 212 14.55 -1.40 -24.95
C CYS A 212 13.28 -0.92 -25.67
N ARG A 213 12.76 -1.74 -26.59
CA ARG A 213 11.57 -1.47 -27.45
C ARG A 213 10.56 -2.62 -27.37
N PRO A 214 9.85 -2.78 -26.23
CA PRO A 214 8.93 -3.89 -26.03
C PRO A 214 7.64 -3.72 -26.87
N PRO A 215 7.11 -4.76 -27.54
CA PRO A 215 5.91 -4.62 -28.37
C PRO A 215 4.66 -4.36 -27.52
N LEU A 216 3.66 -3.71 -28.10
CA LEU A 216 2.41 -3.34 -27.40
C LEU A 216 1.72 -4.55 -26.74
N ALA A 217 1.70 -5.70 -27.41
CA ALA A 217 1.21 -6.96 -26.85
C ALA A 217 1.89 -7.35 -25.52
N MET A 218 3.21 -7.19 -25.41
CA MET A 218 3.94 -7.50 -24.17
C MET A 218 3.51 -6.61 -23.01
N LEU A 219 3.23 -5.33 -23.28
CA LEU A 219 2.72 -4.41 -22.25
C LEU A 219 1.33 -4.85 -21.74
N ILE A 220 0.47 -5.39 -22.61
CA ILE A 220 -0.84 -5.96 -22.22
C ILE A 220 -0.68 -7.22 -21.36
N GLU A 221 0.35 -8.03 -21.61
CA GLU A 221 0.63 -9.25 -20.84
C GLU A 221 1.21 -8.98 -19.45
N HIS A 222 1.97 -7.90 -19.28
CA HIS A 222 2.78 -7.65 -18.08
C HIS A 222 2.37 -6.43 -17.24
N LEU A 223 1.82 -5.36 -17.82
CA LEU A 223 1.37 -4.20 -17.05
C LEU A 223 -0.03 -4.49 -16.45
N PRO A 224 -0.27 -4.13 -15.18
CA PRO A 224 -1.58 -4.33 -14.57
C PRO A 224 -2.58 -3.29 -15.04
N ARG A 225 -3.85 -3.56 -14.76
CA ARG A 225 -4.97 -2.63 -14.96
C ARG A 225 -4.76 -1.30 -14.24
N LEU A 226 -4.85 -0.20 -14.98
CA LEU A 226 -4.92 1.15 -14.45
C LEU A 226 -6.16 1.28 -13.54
N GLN A 227 -5.94 1.37 -12.23
CA GLN A 227 -7.04 1.36 -11.26
C GLN A 227 -7.79 2.69 -11.19
N ALA A 228 -9.10 2.63 -10.97
CA ALA A 228 -9.88 3.78 -10.53
C ALA A 228 -9.40 4.25 -9.14
N ARG A 229 -9.34 5.57 -8.92
CA ARG A 229 -8.92 6.15 -7.63
C ARG A 229 -10.15 6.45 -6.74
N PRO A 230 -10.14 6.03 -5.46
CA PRO A 230 -11.29 6.21 -4.57
C PRO A 230 -11.32 7.58 -3.90
N TYR A 231 -12.52 8.16 -3.77
CA TYR A 231 -12.76 9.42 -3.06
C TYR A 231 -13.98 9.29 -2.14
N SER A 232 -13.85 9.71 -0.88
CA SER A 232 -14.96 9.75 0.08
C SER A 232 -15.96 10.84 -0.32
N ILE A 233 -17.25 10.54 -0.24
CA ILE A 233 -18.31 11.53 -0.47
C ILE A 233 -18.37 12.49 0.73
N ALA A 234 -18.42 13.79 0.43
CA ALA A 234 -18.36 14.91 1.38
C ALA A 234 -19.74 15.53 1.69
N SER A 235 -20.81 15.00 1.11
CA SER A 235 -22.14 15.60 1.08
C SER A 235 -23.23 14.60 1.46
N TYR A 236 -24.39 15.09 1.87
CA TYR A 236 -25.64 14.33 1.85
C TYR A 236 -26.84 15.23 1.54
N GLY A 237 -27.83 14.70 0.80
CA GLY A 237 -29.16 15.29 0.70
C GLY A 237 -29.62 15.62 -0.72
N ARG A 238 -30.61 16.52 -0.81
CA ARG A 238 -31.44 16.81 -2.01
C ARG A 238 -30.74 17.48 -3.20
N GLU A 239 -29.43 17.57 -3.20
CA GLU A 239 -28.71 18.15 -4.32
C GLU A 239 -28.48 17.07 -5.39
N ASN A 240 -28.74 17.37 -6.67
CA ASN A 240 -28.50 16.44 -7.80
C ASN A 240 -27.00 16.29 -8.12
N HIS A 241 -26.15 16.25 -7.08
CA HIS A 241 -24.71 16.16 -7.15
C HIS A 241 -24.13 15.59 -5.85
N ILE A 242 -22.91 15.09 -5.93
CA ILE A 242 -22.08 14.69 -4.79
C ILE A 242 -20.85 15.59 -4.72
N ARG A 243 -20.36 15.87 -3.51
CA ARG A 243 -19.09 16.56 -3.33
C ARG A 243 -17.99 15.58 -2.95
N ILE A 244 -16.79 15.81 -3.45
CA ILE A 244 -15.56 15.13 -2.99
C ILE A 244 -14.48 16.18 -2.74
N ALA A 245 -13.59 15.91 -1.79
CA ALA A 245 -12.39 16.72 -1.56
C ALA A 245 -11.11 15.95 -1.80
N PHE A 246 -10.12 16.60 -2.40
CA PHE A 246 -8.82 16.02 -2.70
C PHE A 246 -7.68 17.04 -2.51
N ALA A 247 -6.56 16.56 -1.96
CA ALA A 247 -5.33 17.33 -1.87
C ALA A 247 -4.44 17.02 -3.07
N MET A 248 -3.77 18.05 -3.60
CA MET A 248 -2.68 17.86 -4.56
C MET A 248 -1.49 17.17 -3.90
N LEU A 249 -0.67 16.52 -4.73
CA LEU A 249 0.61 16.01 -4.28
C LEU A 249 1.65 17.13 -4.42
N ASN A 250 2.42 17.36 -3.36
CA ASN A 250 3.56 18.28 -3.38
C ASN A 250 4.81 17.46 -3.72
N ASP A 251 5.99 18.05 -3.53
CA ASP A 251 7.27 17.31 -3.53
C ASP A 251 7.66 16.74 -4.92
N GLY A 252 7.20 17.40 -6.00
CA GLY A 252 7.54 17.07 -7.39
C GLY A 252 6.80 15.86 -7.99
N GLN A 253 6.00 15.14 -7.19
CA GLN A 253 5.22 14.00 -7.69
C GLN A 253 3.85 14.43 -8.22
N VAL A 254 3.57 14.19 -9.50
CA VAL A 254 2.25 14.48 -10.09
C VAL A 254 1.31 13.28 -9.89
N GLY A 255 0.26 13.42 -9.09
CA GLY A 255 -0.75 12.37 -8.92
C GLY A 255 -1.71 12.30 -10.11
N ILE A 256 -1.84 11.13 -10.77
CA ILE A 256 -2.53 11.05 -12.06
C ILE A 256 -4.01 11.51 -12.01
N THR A 257 -4.78 11.09 -11.01
CA THR A 257 -6.21 11.43 -10.91
C THR A 257 -6.43 12.82 -10.32
N THR A 258 -5.60 13.26 -9.38
CA THR A 258 -5.69 14.61 -8.81
C THR A 258 -5.29 15.67 -9.84
N HIS A 259 -4.26 15.41 -10.64
CA HIS A 259 -3.88 16.26 -11.77
C HIS A 259 -4.91 16.24 -12.92
N MET A 260 -5.52 15.09 -13.22
CA MET A 260 -6.64 15.01 -14.17
C MET A 260 -7.81 15.87 -13.70
N LEU A 261 -8.18 15.78 -12.42
CA LEU A 261 -9.25 16.61 -11.84
C LEU A 261 -8.88 18.09 -11.93
N GLU A 262 -7.76 18.50 -11.35
CA GLU A 262 -7.26 19.90 -11.38
C GLU A 262 -7.20 20.46 -12.81
N SER A 263 -6.68 19.70 -13.78
CA SER A 263 -6.63 20.11 -15.19
C SER A 263 -8.03 20.39 -15.76
N LYS A 264 -9.03 19.57 -15.42
CA LYS A 264 -10.43 19.77 -15.81
C LYS A 264 -11.10 20.93 -15.05
N LEU A 265 -10.64 21.24 -13.83
CA LEU A 265 -11.12 22.39 -13.04
C LEU A 265 -10.57 23.72 -13.60
N LEU A 266 -9.25 23.82 -13.78
CA LEU A 266 -8.56 25.06 -14.13
C LEU A 266 -8.58 25.37 -15.64
N HIS A 267 -8.76 24.36 -16.50
CA HIS A 267 -8.75 24.54 -17.96
C HIS A 267 -9.97 23.92 -18.66
N PRO A 268 -11.21 24.33 -18.31
CA PRO A 268 -12.46 23.73 -18.81
C PRO A 268 -12.74 23.97 -20.30
N GLY A 269 -11.93 24.79 -21.00
CA GLY A 269 -11.96 24.95 -22.46
C GLY A 269 -10.92 24.09 -23.20
N LYS A 270 -9.95 23.50 -22.48
CA LYS A 270 -8.92 22.61 -23.04
C LYS A 270 -9.28 21.14 -22.85
N TRP A 271 -9.96 20.83 -21.73
CA TRP A 271 -10.38 19.48 -21.37
C TRP A 271 -11.90 19.43 -21.26
N ASP A 272 -12.48 18.29 -21.61
CA ASP A 272 -13.90 18.04 -21.39
C ASP A 272 -14.23 18.02 -19.88
N LYS A 273 -15.46 18.35 -19.51
CA LYS A 273 -15.91 18.31 -18.11
C LYS A 273 -16.34 16.93 -17.63
N TYR A 274 -16.27 15.89 -18.47
CA TYR A 274 -16.77 14.56 -18.14
C TYR A 274 -15.80 13.79 -17.24
N LEU A 275 -16.41 12.94 -16.41
CA LEU A 275 -15.78 11.94 -15.55
C LEU A 275 -16.51 10.61 -15.73
N TYR A 276 -15.84 9.51 -15.40
CA TYR A 276 -16.47 8.19 -15.28
C TYR A 276 -16.34 7.74 -13.83
N MET A 277 -17.48 7.54 -13.16
CA MET A 277 -17.55 7.22 -11.74
C MET A 277 -18.37 5.96 -11.47
N TYR A 278 -18.13 5.31 -10.33
CA TYR A 278 -18.99 4.25 -9.79
C TYR A 278 -19.07 4.38 -8.26
N LEU A 279 -20.17 3.93 -7.64
CA LEU A 279 -20.23 3.75 -6.18
C LEU A 279 -19.31 2.61 -5.77
N ARG A 280 -18.45 2.86 -4.78
CA ARG A 280 -17.43 1.93 -4.34
C ARG A 280 -17.90 1.14 -3.12
N GLN A 281 -17.82 -0.19 -3.21
CA GLN A 281 -17.97 -1.05 -2.04
C GLN A 281 -16.79 -0.85 -1.07
N LEU A 282 -17.10 -0.40 0.16
CA LEU A 282 -16.16 -0.34 1.27
C LEU A 282 -16.24 -1.61 2.12
N LYS A 283 -15.09 -2.10 2.59
CA LYS A 283 -14.97 -3.24 3.51
C LYS A 283 -13.93 -2.91 4.61
N PRO A 284 -14.32 -2.76 5.88
CA PRO A 284 -15.70 -2.73 6.38
C PRO A 284 -16.51 -1.56 5.79
N VAL A 285 -17.84 -1.64 5.89
CA VAL A 285 -18.76 -0.57 5.49
C VAL A 285 -18.56 0.60 6.46
N PHE A 286 -18.38 1.82 5.94
CA PHE A 286 -18.08 3.03 6.72
C PHE A 286 -19.28 3.98 6.82
N ASN A 287 -20.51 3.45 6.81
CA ASN A 287 -21.71 4.29 6.77
C ASN A 287 -22.10 4.86 8.14
N TYR A 288 -22.81 5.98 8.09
CA TYR A 288 -23.65 6.49 9.16
C TYR A 288 -25.10 6.50 8.66
N ARG A 289 -26.01 5.84 9.40
CA ARG A 289 -27.38 5.53 8.97
C ARG A 289 -28.43 6.04 9.97
N GLU A 290 -29.70 5.81 9.66
CA GLU A 290 -30.83 6.22 10.53
C GLU A 290 -30.75 5.56 11.92
N GLU A 291 -30.35 4.29 11.97
CA GLU A 291 -30.05 3.50 13.18
C GLU A 291 -28.84 4.00 14.00
N ASP A 292 -28.13 5.02 13.51
CA ASP A 292 -27.02 5.68 14.18
C ASP A 292 -27.37 7.09 14.66
N LEU A 293 -28.60 7.58 14.43
CA LEU A 293 -29.01 8.92 14.82
C LEU A 293 -29.01 9.09 16.34
N ASP A 294 -29.53 8.11 17.08
CA ASP A 294 -29.62 8.15 18.54
C ASP A 294 -28.35 7.65 19.26
N ARG A 295 -27.40 7.10 18.49
CA ARG A 295 -26.08 6.67 18.93
C ARG A 295 -25.12 7.84 19.10
N ASN A 296 -24.28 7.75 20.12
CA ASN A 296 -23.12 8.61 20.24
C ASN A 296 -22.11 8.30 19.12
N ILE A 297 -21.40 9.30 18.62
CA ILE A 297 -20.34 9.12 17.62
C ILE A 297 -19.08 9.91 17.98
N ILE A 298 -17.94 9.24 17.86
CA ILE A 298 -16.61 9.86 17.91
C ILE A 298 -16.03 9.78 16.51
N MET A 299 -15.81 10.93 15.87
CA MET A 299 -15.25 11.05 14.53
C MET A 299 -13.84 11.62 14.62
N ILE A 300 -12.87 10.94 14.01
CA ILE A 300 -11.47 11.38 14.02
C ILE A 300 -10.96 11.43 12.57
N GLY A 301 -10.69 12.64 12.08
CA GLY A 301 -10.37 12.90 10.67
C GLY A 301 -9.35 14.00 10.44
N PRO A 302 -8.04 13.75 10.60
CA PRO A 302 -6.98 14.73 10.34
C PRO A 302 -6.92 15.17 8.86
N GLY A 303 -6.80 16.48 8.60
CA GLY A 303 -6.74 17.05 7.25
C GLY A 303 -7.91 16.59 6.37
N THR A 304 -7.62 16.12 5.15
CA THR A 304 -8.66 15.59 4.25
C THR A 304 -9.33 14.31 4.78
N GLY A 305 -8.90 13.74 5.91
CA GLY A 305 -9.64 12.72 6.64
C GLY A 305 -11.01 13.20 7.15
N VAL A 306 -11.24 14.52 7.24
CA VAL A 306 -12.52 15.11 7.69
C VAL A 306 -13.67 14.91 6.69
N THR A 307 -13.39 14.71 5.40
CA THR A 307 -14.36 14.68 4.30
C THR A 307 -15.66 13.89 4.57
N PRO A 308 -15.64 12.58 4.94
CA PRO A 308 -16.87 11.82 5.17
C PRO A 308 -17.74 12.38 6.31
N TYR A 309 -17.14 13.05 7.29
CA TYR A 309 -17.86 13.58 8.45
C TYR A 309 -18.66 14.83 8.14
N VAL A 310 -18.30 15.57 7.06
CA VAL A 310 -19.16 16.62 6.52
C VAL A 310 -20.49 16.01 6.05
N GLY A 311 -20.44 14.91 5.30
CA GLY A 311 -21.64 14.15 4.89
C GLY A 311 -22.44 13.57 6.07
N PHE A 312 -21.77 13.08 7.12
CA PHE A 312 -22.44 12.62 8.35
C PHE A 312 -23.20 13.77 9.03
N LEU A 313 -22.58 14.95 9.16
CA LEU A 313 -23.17 16.10 9.83
C LEU A 313 -24.28 16.75 9.01
N GLU A 314 -24.20 16.71 7.67
CA GLU A 314 -25.31 17.09 6.79
C GLU A 314 -26.51 16.15 6.95
N TYR A 315 -26.28 14.84 6.99
CA TYR A 315 -27.32 13.86 7.27
C TYR A 315 -27.99 14.12 8.63
N ARG A 316 -27.21 14.29 9.70
CA ARG A 316 -27.73 14.63 11.05
C ARG A 316 -28.55 15.93 11.04
N LYS A 317 -28.08 16.96 10.32
CA LYS A 317 -28.79 18.24 10.13
C LYS A 317 -30.11 18.07 9.39
N GLN A 318 -30.14 17.29 8.32
CA GLN A 318 -31.37 17.01 7.57
C GLN A 318 -32.37 16.19 8.39
N ALA A 319 -31.93 15.13 9.08
CA ALA A 319 -32.78 14.30 9.93
C ALA A 319 -33.42 15.11 11.09
N LYS A 320 -32.63 15.93 11.78
CA LYS A 320 -33.12 16.84 12.85
C LYS A 320 -34.06 17.93 12.33
N ALA A 321 -33.88 18.39 11.09
CA ALA A 321 -34.75 19.37 10.45
C ALA A 321 -36.10 18.77 10.02
N LEU A 322 -36.09 17.53 9.51
CA LEU A 322 -37.30 16.79 9.13
C LEU A 322 -38.17 16.43 10.34
N ASN A 323 -37.55 16.00 11.44
CA ASN A 323 -38.25 15.70 12.69
C ASN A 323 -37.49 16.24 13.89
N ARG A 324 -38.00 17.33 14.48
CA ARG A 324 -37.42 17.96 15.69
C ARG A 324 -37.47 17.07 16.94
N LYS A 325 -38.22 15.97 16.92
CA LYS A 325 -38.27 14.97 18.00
C LYS A 325 -37.29 13.80 17.80
N THR A 326 -36.55 13.77 16.69
CA THR A 326 -35.49 12.78 16.49
C THR A 326 -34.48 12.87 17.64
N LYS A 327 -34.33 11.79 18.40
CA LYS A 327 -33.30 11.67 19.43
C LYS A 327 -31.94 11.63 18.73
N MET A 328 -31.09 12.60 19.04
CA MET A 328 -29.72 12.65 18.54
C MET A 328 -28.77 12.20 19.66
N GLY A 329 -27.92 11.22 19.39
CA GLY A 329 -26.77 10.92 20.26
C GLY A 329 -25.65 11.95 20.07
N SER A 330 -24.75 12.04 21.06
CA SER A 330 -23.66 13.04 21.09
C SER A 330 -22.67 12.82 19.93
N ALA A 331 -22.28 13.89 19.24
CA ALA A 331 -21.30 13.83 18.16
C ALA A 331 -20.04 14.64 18.49
N TRP A 332 -18.90 13.96 18.51
CA TRP A 332 -17.58 14.54 18.69
C TRP A 332 -16.80 14.47 17.39
N LEU A 333 -16.12 15.55 17.01
CA LEU A 333 -15.18 15.58 15.88
C LEU A 333 -13.80 16.07 16.33
N LEU A 334 -12.80 15.23 16.13
CA LEU A 334 -11.39 15.56 16.29
C LEU A 334 -10.75 15.65 14.90
N THR A 335 -10.20 16.81 14.55
CA THR A 335 -9.51 17.03 13.28
C THR A 335 -8.23 17.83 13.47
N SER A 336 -7.45 17.99 12.41
CA SER A 336 -6.24 18.81 12.44
C SER A 336 -5.86 19.40 11.10
N CYS A 337 -5.08 20.47 11.17
CA CYS A 337 -4.52 21.22 10.05
C CYS A 337 -3.02 21.51 10.27
N ARG A 338 -2.40 22.27 9.36
CA ARG A 338 -1.07 22.84 9.56
C ARG A 338 -1.17 24.20 10.23
N TYR A 339 -2.02 25.07 9.68
CA TYR A 339 -2.30 26.40 10.19
C TYR A 339 -3.81 26.65 10.11
N GLN A 340 -4.39 27.27 11.13
CA GLN A 340 -5.83 27.54 11.18
C GLN A 340 -6.28 28.55 10.11
N ASP A 341 -5.42 29.52 9.78
CA ASP A 341 -5.66 30.58 8.79
C ASP A 341 -5.65 30.09 7.32
N ARG A 342 -4.91 29.01 7.02
CA ARG A 342 -4.62 28.56 5.64
C ARG A 342 -5.25 27.23 5.25
N ASN A 343 -5.36 26.26 6.17
CA ASN A 343 -5.83 24.92 5.80
C ASN A 343 -6.71 24.22 6.84
N TYR A 344 -7.47 25.00 7.63
CA TYR A 344 -8.59 24.48 8.39
C TYR A 344 -9.79 24.19 7.46
N LEU A 345 -9.77 22.99 6.86
CA LEU A 345 -10.80 22.52 5.95
C LEU A 345 -12.19 22.53 6.62
N TYR A 346 -13.18 23.11 5.94
CA TYR A 346 -14.59 23.17 6.35
C TYR A 346 -14.87 23.93 7.65
N GLU A 347 -14.00 24.85 8.08
CA GLU A 347 -14.18 25.61 9.33
C GLU A 347 -15.59 26.20 9.49
N SER A 348 -16.10 26.87 8.46
CA SER A 348 -17.40 27.56 8.51
C SER A 348 -18.57 26.58 8.64
N GLU A 349 -18.53 25.47 7.92
CA GLU A 349 -19.53 24.41 7.98
C GLU A 349 -19.51 23.71 9.35
N LEU A 350 -18.32 23.38 9.87
CA LEU A 350 -18.16 22.74 11.17
C LEU A 350 -18.65 23.63 12.31
N LYS A 351 -18.36 24.94 12.28
CA LYS A 351 -18.95 25.92 13.21
C LYS A 351 -20.47 26.00 13.06
N GLY A 352 -21.00 25.94 11.83
CA GLY A 352 -22.43 25.89 11.56
C GLY A 352 -23.12 24.61 12.09
N PHE A 353 -22.44 23.46 12.08
CA PHE A 353 -22.95 22.21 12.65
C PHE A 353 -22.97 22.23 14.19
N MET A 354 -22.00 22.88 14.83
CA MET A 354 -22.03 23.17 16.27
C MET A 354 -23.25 24.05 16.62
N GLN A 355 -23.46 25.15 15.90
CA GLN A 355 -24.59 26.07 16.12
C GLN A 355 -25.96 25.41 15.88
N ALA A 356 -26.06 24.48 14.93
CA ALA A 356 -27.27 23.69 14.71
C ALA A 356 -27.52 22.61 15.78
N GLY A 357 -26.56 22.38 16.70
CA GLY A 357 -26.58 21.31 17.69
C GLY A 357 -26.67 19.93 17.06
N VAL A 358 -25.90 19.69 16.00
CA VAL A 358 -25.73 18.36 15.39
C VAL A 358 -24.31 17.82 15.53
N LEU A 359 -23.37 18.70 15.87
CA LEU A 359 -22.06 18.41 16.41
C LEU A 359 -22.02 19.02 17.83
N ASP A 360 -21.58 18.24 18.82
CA ASP A 360 -21.61 18.61 20.24
C ASP A 360 -20.22 19.03 20.75
N ARG A 361 -19.16 18.40 20.23
CA ARG A 361 -17.76 18.79 20.45
C ARG A 361 -17.00 18.85 19.13
N LEU A 362 -16.21 19.91 18.98
CA LEU A 362 -15.28 20.12 17.88
C LEU A 362 -13.92 20.46 18.47
N HIS A 363 -12.93 19.60 18.21
CA HIS A 363 -11.55 19.81 18.63
C HIS A 363 -10.64 19.81 17.40
N VAL A 364 -9.75 20.80 17.35
CA VAL A 364 -8.88 21.07 16.20
C VAL A 364 -7.45 21.20 16.69
N ALA A 365 -6.54 20.40 16.14
CA ALA A 365 -5.11 20.57 16.35
C ALA A 365 -4.50 21.33 15.17
N SER A 366 -3.52 22.19 15.44
CA SER A 366 -2.77 22.90 14.42
C SER A 366 -1.29 22.62 14.57
N SER A 367 -0.73 21.85 13.63
CA SER A 367 0.61 21.29 13.75
C SER A 367 1.75 22.32 13.59
N ARG A 368 1.46 23.53 13.10
CA ARG A 368 2.47 24.56 12.83
C ARG A 368 2.13 25.97 13.35
N ASP A 369 0.91 26.26 13.78
CA ASP A 369 0.64 27.51 14.52
C ASP A 369 1.37 27.46 15.87
N GLU A 370 2.18 28.49 16.18
CA GLU A 370 3.03 28.53 17.39
C GLU A 370 2.20 28.36 18.67
N ASP A 371 1.18 29.22 18.84
CA ASP A 371 0.27 29.26 19.99
C ASP A 371 -0.75 28.09 20.06
N SER A 372 -0.67 27.10 19.17
CA SER A 372 -1.64 26.00 19.18
C SER A 372 -1.50 25.11 20.41
N GLN A 373 -2.59 25.00 21.18
CA GLN A 373 -2.71 24.09 22.33
C GLN A 373 -2.44 22.62 21.98
N TYR A 374 -2.81 22.20 20.77
CA TYR A 374 -2.63 20.83 20.29
C TYR A 374 -1.96 20.86 18.92
N LYS A 375 -0.86 20.14 18.72
CA LYS A 375 -0.18 20.03 17.43
C LYS A 375 -0.76 18.88 16.60
N TYR A 376 -1.22 17.80 17.25
CA TYR A 376 -1.85 16.65 16.61
C TYR A 376 -3.13 16.21 17.31
N VAL A 377 -3.94 15.37 16.65
CA VAL A 377 -5.18 14.83 17.25
C VAL A 377 -4.90 13.89 18.43
N GLN A 378 -3.70 13.31 18.49
CA GLN A 378 -3.22 12.52 19.62
C GLN A 378 -3.18 13.35 20.90
N ASP A 379 -2.67 14.58 20.83
CA ASP A 379 -2.60 15.50 21.97
C ASP A 379 -4.00 15.81 22.52
N ILE A 380 -4.99 15.97 21.62
CA ILE A 380 -6.41 16.12 22.00
C ILE A 380 -6.92 14.86 22.71
N ILE A 381 -6.60 13.67 22.19
CA ILE A 381 -7.03 12.39 22.78
C ILE A 381 -6.40 12.21 24.18
N GLU A 382 -5.16 12.64 24.40
CA GLU A 382 -4.47 12.52 25.70
C GLU A 382 -4.96 13.55 26.74
N ASP A 383 -5.28 14.77 26.31
CA ASP A 383 -5.85 15.84 27.16
C ASP A 383 -7.33 15.60 27.49
N LYS A 384 -8.10 14.98 26.58
CA LYS A 384 -9.52 14.62 26.77
C LYS A 384 -9.73 13.14 27.08
N LYS A 385 -8.70 12.42 27.51
CA LYS A 385 -8.73 10.95 27.67
C LYS A 385 -9.86 10.48 28.60
N GLU A 386 -10.16 11.19 29.69
CA GLU A 386 -11.22 10.83 30.63
C GLU A 386 -12.60 10.84 29.93
N GLU A 387 -13.02 12.00 29.40
CA GLU A 387 -14.30 12.14 28.67
C GLU A 387 -14.36 11.22 27.43
N LEU A 388 -13.26 11.11 26.66
CA LEU A 388 -13.22 10.34 25.42
C LEU A 388 -13.28 8.84 25.67
N VAL A 389 -12.58 8.31 26.69
CA VAL A 389 -12.63 6.89 27.04
C VAL A 389 -13.98 6.54 27.68
N GLU A 390 -14.54 7.40 28.53
CA GLU A 390 -15.90 7.19 29.06
C GLU A 390 -16.93 7.11 27.92
N LEU A 391 -16.92 8.08 27.01
CA LEU A 391 -17.79 8.08 25.84
C LEU A 391 -17.56 6.86 24.93
N LEU A 392 -16.30 6.49 24.66
CA LEU A 392 -15.96 5.34 23.80
C LEU A 392 -16.45 4.00 24.38
N LEU A 393 -16.47 3.86 25.71
CA LEU A 393 -16.87 2.62 26.36
C LEU A 393 -18.39 2.44 26.44
N ASP A 394 -19.20 3.51 26.39
CA ASP A 394 -20.66 3.43 26.26
C ASP A 394 -21.08 2.59 25.04
N ASP A 395 -21.95 1.59 25.24
CA ASP A 395 -22.35 0.62 24.21
C ASP A 395 -23.15 1.23 23.04
N SER A 396 -23.73 2.41 23.23
CA SER A 396 -24.36 3.16 22.13
C SER A 396 -23.35 3.85 21.22
N THR A 397 -22.10 4.07 21.67
CA THR A 397 -21.10 4.84 20.93
C THR A 397 -20.48 4.09 19.76
N LYS A 398 -20.38 4.74 18.60
CA LYS A 398 -19.55 4.31 17.46
C LYS A 398 -18.33 5.22 17.25
N LEU A 399 -17.16 4.62 17.12
CA LEU A 399 -15.91 5.28 16.73
C LEU A 399 -15.71 5.18 15.22
N TYR A 400 -15.46 6.31 14.57
CA TYR A 400 -15.10 6.39 13.15
C TYR A 400 -13.74 7.05 13.01
N LEU A 401 -12.80 6.40 12.32
CA LEU A 401 -11.46 6.94 12.02
C LEU A 401 -11.23 7.01 10.50
N CYS A 402 -10.83 8.15 9.97
CA CYS A 402 -10.56 8.36 8.55
C CYS A 402 -9.26 9.13 8.32
N GLY A 403 -8.38 8.64 7.45
CA GLY A 403 -7.10 9.28 7.19
C GLY A 403 -6.03 8.36 6.61
N GLU A 404 -4.76 8.79 6.71
CA GLU A 404 -3.59 8.11 6.15
C GLU A 404 -3.32 6.77 6.86
N GLY A 405 -3.45 5.66 6.13
CA GLY A 405 -3.56 4.32 6.71
C GLY A 405 -2.26 3.62 7.15
N ARG A 406 -1.08 4.12 6.75
CA ARG A 406 0.24 3.50 6.98
C ARG A 406 0.90 3.94 8.27
N THR A 407 0.83 5.22 8.60
CA THR A 407 1.53 5.83 9.75
C THR A 407 0.60 6.59 10.69
N MET A 408 -0.34 7.37 10.15
CA MET A 408 -1.20 8.23 10.97
C MET A 408 -2.26 7.43 11.73
N LEU A 409 -3.08 6.62 11.03
CA LEU A 409 -4.15 5.87 11.68
C LEU A 409 -3.64 4.84 12.71
N PRO A 410 -2.53 4.10 12.49
CA PRO A 410 -1.94 3.23 13.52
C PRO A 410 -1.49 3.99 14.76
N ARG A 411 -0.88 5.18 14.64
CA ARG A 411 -0.50 6.02 15.78
C ARG A 411 -1.72 6.47 16.60
N ILE A 412 -2.79 6.91 15.92
CA ILE A 412 -4.04 7.31 16.60
C ILE A 412 -4.67 6.10 17.33
N GLN A 413 -4.64 4.91 16.73
CA GLN A 413 -5.08 3.68 17.40
C GLN A 413 -4.27 3.40 18.67
N ASP A 414 -2.94 3.50 18.62
CA ASP A 414 -2.08 3.27 19.79
C ASP A 414 -2.29 4.32 20.90
N THR A 415 -2.52 5.60 20.55
CA THR A 415 -2.89 6.63 21.52
C THR A 415 -4.22 6.31 22.20
N ILE A 416 -5.25 5.87 21.46
CA ILE A 416 -6.55 5.48 22.03
C ILE A 416 -6.38 4.29 23.00
N VAL A 417 -5.68 3.24 22.59
CA VAL A 417 -5.38 2.06 23.44
C VAL A 417 -4.62 2.47 24.70
N THR A 418 -3.61 3.34 24.56
CA THR A 418 -2.83 3.87 25.69
C THR A 418 -3.70 4.71 26.65
N CYS A 419 -4.65 5.49 26.13
CA CYS A 419 -5.59 6.25 26.94
C CYS A 419 -6.61 5.35 27.66
N MET A 420 -7.17 4.34 26.98
CA MET A 420 -8.06 3.34 27.59
C MET A 420 -7.36 2.61 28.75
N SER A 421 -6.12 2.16 28.53
CA SER A 421 -5.28 1.53 29.55
C SER A 421 -5.07 2.45 30.77
N LYS A 422 -4.68 3.71 30.56
CA LYS A 422 -4.48 4.70 31.63
C LYS A 422 -5.77 5.02 32.42
N VAL A 423 -6.89 5.25 31.73
CA VAL A 423 -8.15 5.73 32.35
C VAL A 423 -8.90 4.62 33.10
N LYS A 424 -8.78 3.36 32.66
CA LYS A 424 -9.42 2.21 33.31
C LYS A 424 -8.46 1.35 34.13
N SER A 425 -7.20 1.73 34.25
CA SER A 425 -6.15 0.97 34.93
C SER A 425 -6.02 -0.48 34.44
N MET A 426 -6.31 -0.73 33.16
CA MET A 426 -6.23 -2.03 32.52
C MET A 426 -4.89 -2.20 31.76
N PRO A 427 -4.37 -3.43 31.58
CA PRO A 427 -3.21 -3.69 30.71
C PRO A 427 -3.39 -3.15 29.29
N LYS A 428 -2.29 -2.76 28.64
CA LYS A 428 -2.32 -2.25 27.26
C LYS A 428 -2.78 -3.31 26.25
N SER A 429 -2.52 -4.59 26.52
CA SER A 429 -3.05 -5.73 25.76
C SER A 429 -4.57 -5.80 25.81
N GLU A 430 -5.16 -5.82 27.02
CA GLU A 430 -6.61 -5.84 27.23
C GLU A 430 -7.31 -4.66 26.52
N ALA A 431 -6.73 -3.46 26.60
CA ALA A 431 -7.22 -2.28 25.88
C ALA A 431 -7.15 -2.44 24.33
N ALA A 432 -6.12 -3.12 23.82
CA ALA A 432 -5.96 -3.40 22.40
C ALA A 432 -6.95 -4.46 21.91
N ASP A 433 -7.19 -5.51 22.71
CA ASP A 433 -8.15 -6.57 22.43
C ASP A 433 -9.59 -6.03 22.45
N LEU A 434 -9.93 -5.17 23.41
CA LEU A 434 -11.22 -4.49 23.46
C LEU A 434 -11.44 -3.60 22.21
N LEU A 435 -10.41 -2.85 21.78
CA LEU A 435 -10.48 -2.05 20.56
C LEU A 435 -10.52 -2.94 19.29
N ALA A 436 -9.99 -4.16 19.33
CA ALA A 436 -10.11 -5.14 18.26
C ALA A 436 -11.53 -5.75 18.19
N GLU A 437 -12.14 -6.08 19.33
CA GLU A 437 -13.54 -6.52 19.38
C GLU A 437 -14.50 -5.41 18.93
N TYR A 438 -14.20 -4.14 19.25
CA TYR A 438 -14.94 -3.01 18.69
C TYR A 438 -14.87 -2.94 17.16
N LYS A 439 -13.72 -3.30 16.53
CA LYS A 439 -13.63 -3.42 15.06
C LYS A 439 -14.51 -4.54 14.53
N LYS A 440 -14.51 -5.69 15.22
CA LYS A 440 -15.26 -6.90 14.84
C LYS A 440 -16.78 -6.72 14.96
N THR A 441 -17.24 -6.01 15.99
CA THR A 441 -18.67 -5.71 16.24
C THR A 441 -19.19 -4.52 15.44
N GLY A 442 -18.33 -3.78 14.71
CA GLY A 442 -18.72 -2.57 13.98
C GLY A 442 -18.91 -1.34 14.87
N LYS A 443 -18.59 -1.42 16.17
CA LYS A 443 -18.48 -0.27 17.09
C LYS A 443 -17.30 0.63 16.71
N TYR A 444 -16.25 0.11 16.11
CA TYR A 444 -15.12 0.87 15.57
C TYR A 444 -14.92 0.62 14.07
N LEU A 445 -15.14 1.65 13.26
CA LEU A 445 -14.94 1.65 11.82
C LEU A 445 -13.73 2.52 11.43
N ALA A 446 -12.90 2.03 10.51
CA ALA A 446 -11.69 2.72 10.06
C ALA A 446 -11.57 2.75 8.51
N MET A 447 -11.71 3.92 7.90
CA MET A 447 -11.48 4.13 6.48
C MET A 447 -10.02 4.54 6.24
N LYS A 448 -9.19 3.55 5.90
CA LYS A 448 -7.79 3.76 5.53
C LYS A 448 -7.68 4.33 4.12
N ARG A 449 -7.23 5.58 3.98
CA ARG A 449 -6.68 6.08 2.72
C ARG A 449 -5.25 5.57 2.60
N LEU A 450 -5.11 4.43 1.93
CA LEU A 450 -3.80 3.97 1.46
C LEU A 450 -3.37 4.86 0.29
N LYS A 451 -2.16 5.42 0.36
CA LYS A 451 -1.45 5.78 -0.87
C LYS A 451 -1.25 4.48 -1.64
N LEU A 452 -1.92 4.33 -2.78
CA LEU A 452 -1.66 3.23 -3.70
C LEU A 452 -0.29 3.49 -4.33
N PHE A 453 0.72 2.79 -3.79
CA PHE A 453 2.16 2.97 -3.98
C PHE A 453 2.70 4.26 -3.36
N ASP A 454 3.29 4.12 -2.16
CA ASP A 454 4.28 5.04 -1.58
C ASP A 454 4.97 4.36 -0.38
N THR A 455 6.29 4.21 -0.44
CA THR A 455 7.19 3.63 0.56
C THR A 455 8.16 4.67 1.11
N SER A 456 7.71 5.92 1.22
CA SER A 456 8.44 7.01 1.89
C SER A 456 9.11 6.58 3.21
N CYS A 457 10.43 6.61 3.21
CA CYS A 457 11.30 6.34 4.36
C CYS A 457 10.95 7.25 5.55
N THR A 458 10.88 6.71 6.76
CA THR A 458 10.42 7.42 7.97
C THR A 458 11.55 7.85 8.91
N SER A 459 12.79 8.00 8.43
CA SER A 459 13.95 8.37 9.27
C SER A 459 15.00 9.22 8.52
N CYS A 460 14.59 10.40 8.04
CA CYS A 460 15.51 11.39 7.48
C CYS A 460 15.14 12.81 7.94
N SER A 461 15.49 13.17 9.17
CA SER A 461 15.68 14.57 9.57
C SER A 461 16.97 15.08 8.91
N PHE A 462 16.84 15.70 7.74
CA PHE A 462 17.97 16.28 7.01
C PHE A 462 18.23 17.71 7.47
N GLU A 463 19.38 17.98 8.07
CA GLU A 463 19.91 19.33 8.19
C GLU A 463 20.47 19.79 6.84
N PRO A 464 20.15 21.02 6.37
CA PRO A 464 20.62 21.53 5.11
C PRO A 464 21.94 22.30 5.26
N SER A 465 23.06 21.60 5.50
CA SER A 465 24.39 22.20 5.30
C SER A 465 25.42 21.19 4.76
N ARG A 466 26.34 21.69 3.93
CA ARG A 466 27.46 20.93 3.30
C ARG A 466 27.10 19.81 2.32
N ILE A 467 26.38 20.17 1.24
CA ILE A 467 26.73 19.59 -0.07
C ILE A 467 27.86 20.45 -0.66
N SER A 468 29.08 19.98 -0.57
CA SER A 468 30.16 20.50 -1.41
C SER A 468 29.87 20.11 -2.87
N THR A 469 30.24 20.99 -3.79
CA THR A 469 30.09 20.78 -5.24
C THR A 469 31.05 19.70 -5.75
N MET A 470 30.69 18.42 -5.57
CA MET A 470 31.23 17.33 -6.38
C MET A 470 30.17 16.78 -7.32
N ARG A 471 30.16 17.35 -8.53
CA ARG A 471 29.62 16.69 -9.72
C ARG A 471 30.45 15.44 -10.00
N SER A 472 29.81 14.31 -10.16
CA SER A 472 30.42 13.15 -10.82
C SER A 472 29.41 12.55 -11.79
N GLU A 473 29.61 12.77 -13.08
CA GLU A 473 28.98 11.98 -14.12
C GLU A 473 29.39 10.52 -13.91
N ILE A 474 28.41 9.62 -13.81
CA ILE A 474 28.71 8.19 -13.73
C ILE A 474 28.97 7.69 -15.15
N LEU A 475 30.24 7.65 -15.52
CA LEU A 475 30.73 6.97 -16.71
C LEU A 475 30.65 5.45 -16.50
N LEU A 476 29.82 4.79 -17.28
CA LEU A 476 29.87 3.34 -17.46
C LEU A 476 30.61 3.06 -18.78
N GLU A 477 31.65 2.25 -18.71
CA GLU A 477 32.46 1.88 -19.88
C GLU A 477 32.45 0.36 -20.03
N PHE A 478 32.17 -0.10 -21.25
CA PHE A 478 32.15 -1.52 -21.63
C PHE A 478 32.61 -1.63 -23.09
N GLU A 479 33.57 -2.51 -23.36
CA GLU A 479 34.15 -2.73 -24.71
C GLU A 479 34.54 -1.43 -25.46
N GLY A 480 35.01 -0.41 -24.71
CA GLY A 480 35.43 0.89 -25.26
C GLY A 480 34.28 1.83 -25.64
N LYS A 481 33.02 1.46 -25.39
CA LYS A 481 31.87 2.38 -25.48
C LYS A 481 31.59 3.00 -24.12
N LYS A 482 31.38 4.32 -24.12
CA LYS A 482 31.03 5.11 -22.93
C LYS A 482 29.55 5.44 -22.92
N LEU A 483 28.87 5.04 -21.86
CA LEU A 483 27.48 5.42 -21.57
C LEU A 483 27.51 6.60 -20.59
N THR A 484 27.04 7.76 -21.03
CA THR A 484 26.96 8.99 -20.23
C THR A 484 25.56 9.12 -19.64
N LEU A 485 25.44 9.02 -18.32
CA LEU A 485 24.17 9.21 -17.61
C LEU A 485 23.87 10.72 -17.44
N PRO A 486 22.77 11.25 -18.01
CA PRO A 486 22.39 12.65 -17.78
C PRO A 486 21.92 12.85 -16.34
N ALA A 487 22.38 13.92 -15.70
CA ALA A 487 21.89 14.31 -14.38
C ALA A 487 20.40 14.67 -14.44
N VAL A 488 19.62 14.20 -13.47
CA VAL A 488 18.20 14.54 -13.32
C VAL A 488 18.08 16.05 -13.07
N PRO A 489 17.26 16.80 -13.84
CA PRO A 489 17.17 18.24 -13.68
C PRO A 489 16.28 18.60 -12.48
N SER A 490 16.90 19.07 -11.39
CA SER A 490 16.21 19.74 -10.28
C SER A 490 16.80 21.13 -10.04
N LYS A 491 15.94 22.15 -10.19
CA LYS A 491 16.10 23.54 -9.73
C LYS A 491 14.68 24.03 -9.33
N PHE A 492 14.47 24.88 -8.35
CA PHE A 492 15.31 26.01 -7.88
C PHE A 492 15.50 26.06 -6.33
N ILE A 493 15.94 27.21 -5.82
CA ILE A 493 16.72 27.47 -4.59
C ILE A 493 16.04 28.59 -3.77
N LEU A 494 16.27 28.69 -2.44
CA LEU A 494 16.62 29.96 -1.71
C LEU A 494 16.86 29.74 -0.18
N LEU A 495 18.08 30.09 0.29
CA LEU A 495 18.57 30.78 1.53
C LEU A 495 17.76 30.67 2.86
N ASN A 496 18.34 30.64 4.09
CA ASN A 496 19.73 30.84 4.58
C ASN A 496 19.95 30.19 5.98
N GLU A 497 21.21 30.14 6.47
CA GLU A 497 21.67 29.48 7.71
C GLU A 497 21.44 30.26 9.02
N VAL A 498 21.39 29.55 10.16
CA VAL A 498 21.83 30.04 11.49
C VAL A 498 22.63 28.93 12.18
N THR A 499 23.80 29.29 12.72
CA THR A 499 24.72 28.40 13.47
C THR A 499 24.58 28.62 14.98
N ASP A 500 24.64 27.55 15.80
CA ASP A 500 25.50 27.52 17.00
C ASP A 500 25.53 26.14 17.70
N SER A 501 26.54 25.93 18.55
CA SER A 501 26.99 24.62 19.04
C SER A 501 26.19 24.02 20.21
N ILE A 502 25.91 22.70 20.16
CA ILE A 502 25.40 21.91 21.29
C ILE A 502 26.21 20.62 21.45
N SER A 503 26.56 20.25 22.68
CA SER A 503 27.29 19.02 23.03
C SER A 503 26.42 17.77 22.97
N LEU A 504 26.88 16.72 22.28
CA LEU A 504 26.20 15.42 22.20
C LEU A 504 26.43 14.54 23.44
N PRO A 505 25.46 13.70 23.85
CA PRO A 505 25.57 12.83 25.02
C PRO A 505 26.48 11.62 24.80
N ALA A 506 26.96 11.03 25.90
CA ALA A 506 27.96 9.95 25.91
C ALA A 506 27.46 8.58 25.40
N THR A 507 26.15 8.40 25.19
CA THR A 507 25.57 7.22 24.53
C THR A 507 24.70 7.66 23.35
N HIS A 508 24.67 6.84 22.31
CA HIS A 508 23.99 7.18 21.05
C HIS A 508 22.47 7.32 21.27
N LEU A 509 21.88 8.43 20.82
CA LEU A 509 20.47 8.81 21.06
C LEU A 509 19.43 7.77 20.59
N GLN A 510 19.81 6.80 19.78
CA GLN A 510 18.95 5.71 19.31
C GLN A 510 19.04 4.41 20.14
N ALA A 511 19.97 4.30 21.09
CA ALA A 511 20.16 3.08 21.89
C ALA A 511 18.92 2.71 22.73
N ASN A 512 18.13 3.72 23.14
CA ASN A 512 16.88 3.56 23.88
C ASN A 512 15.62 3.73 23.00
N VAL A 513 15.74 3.59 21.67
CA VAL A 513 14.62 3.78 20.73
C VAL A 513 14.46 2.54 19.84
N ASN A 514 13.29 1.91 19.90
CA ASN A 514 12.99 0.72 19.07
C ASN A 514 13.11 1.04 17.57
N GLN A 515 14.03 0.34 16.90
CA GLN A 515 14.33 0.55 15.49
C GLN A 515 13.37 -0.24 14.58
N PRO A 516 12.87 0.35 13.47
CA PRO A 516 12.12 -0.40 12.48
C PRO A 516 12.98 -1.53 11.89
N PHE A 517 12.39 -2.71 11.72
CA PHE A 517 13.03 -3.93 11.16
C PHE A 517 14.10 -4.62 12.03
N ALA A 518 14.34 -4.15 13.27
CA ALA A 518 15.13 -4.92 14.23
C ALA A 518 14.33 -6.14 14.73
N ALA A 519 14.87 -7.35 14.60
CA ALA A 519 14.25 -8.57 15.11
C ALA A 519 14.48 -8.80 16.62
N THR A 520 15.34 -7.98 17.24
CA THR A 520 15.65 -7.98 18.67
C THR A 520 15.89 -6.54 19.13
N ASN A 521 15.90 -6.29 20.44
CA ASN A 521 16.31 -5.00 21.00
C ASN A 521 17.74 -4.61 20.56
N VAL A 522 18.01 -3.31 20.50
CA VAL A 522 19.38 -2.79 20.32
C VAL A 522 20.17 -3.09 21.60
N VAL A 523 21.12 -4.01 21.51
CA VAL A 523 22.04 -4.33 22.62
C VAL A 523 23.26 -3.43 22.57
N GLU A 524 23.64 -2.88 23.72
CA GLU A 524 24.90 -2.17 23.88
C GLU A 524 26.05 -3.19 23.78
N ALA A 525 26.90 -3.01 22.77
CA ALA A 525 28.04 -3.88 22.49
C ALA A 525 29.32 -3.07 22.55
N CYS A 526 30.31 -3.55 23.30
CA CYS A 526 31.61 -2.90 23.39
C CYS A 526 32.61 -3.54 22.41
N VAL A 527 33.44 -2.71 21.79
CA VAL A 527 34.63 -3.17 21.06
C VAL A 527 35.61 -3.73 22.07
N SER A 528 35.70 -5.05 22.14
CA SER A 528 36.59 -5.75 23.06
C SER A 528 38.00 -5.92 22.49
N ASN A 529 38.14 -5.87 21.16
CA ASN A 529 39.43 -5.83 20.48
C ASN A 529 39.31 -5.13 19.11
N LEU A 530 40.34 -4.38 18.73
CA LEU A 530 40.44 -3.65 17.46
C LEU A 530 41.87 -3.81 16.92
N ILE A 531 42.04 -4.51 15.79
CA ILE A 531 43.36 -4.82 15.22
C ILE A 531 43.42 -4.28 13.79
N THR A 532 44.34 -3.36 13.49
CA THR A 532 44.57 -2.91 12.11
C THR A 532 45.14 -4.05 11.27
N ILE A 533 44.38 -4.52 10.27
CA ILE A 533 44.76 -5.61 9.36
C ILE A 533 45.56 -5.08 8.17
N ALA A 534 45.24 -3.88 7.70
CA ALA A 534 45.90 -3.23 6.58
C ALA A 534 45.84 -1.70 6.72
N GLU A 535 46.96 -1.03 6.48
CA GLU A 535 47.08 0.43 6.44
C GLU A 535 48.17 0.81 5.43
N SER A 536 47.84 1.66 4.46
CA SER A 536 48.80 2.28 3.54
C SER A 536 48.25 3.60 3.01
N GLU A 537 49.11 4.47 2.48
CA GLU A 537 48.71 5.83 2.05
C GLU A 537 47.66 5.83 0.91
N ASP A 538 47.57 4.75 0.13
CA ASP A 538 46.66 4.63 -1.03
C ASP A 538 45.42 3.74 -0.77
N VAL A 539 45.27 3.13 0.41
CA VAL A 539 44.11 2.27 0.72
C VAL A 539 43.59 2.56 2.13
N LYS A 540 42.27 2.74 2.27
CA LYS A 540 41.64 2.99 3.57
C LYS A 540 42.02 1.92 4.61
N THR A 541 42.47 2.37 5.77
CA THR A 541 42.78 1.54 6.94
C THR A 541 41.63 0.57 7.24
N VAL A 542 41.94 -0.72 7.32
CA VAL A 542 40.99 -1.79 7.64
C VAL A 542 41.33 -2.35 9.02
N HIS A 543 40.35 -2.41 9.91
CA HIS A 543 40.48 -3.04 11.22
C HIS A 543 39.61 -4.30 11.30
N ASP A 544 40.13 -5.34 11.95
CA ASP A 544 39.34 -6.43 12.50
C ASP A 544 38.76 -5.97 13.84
N VAL A 545 37.48 -6.23 14.08
CA VAL A 545 36.73 -5.66 15.20
C VAL A 545 35.94 -6.76 15.90
N THR A 546 36.32 -7.06 17.14
CA THR A 546 35.58 -8.01 17.99
C THR A 546 34.63 -7.25 18.91
N LEU A 547 33.36 -7.66 18.94
CA LEU A 547 32.31 -7.06 19.77
C LEU A 547 31.77 -8.09 20.77
N ASN A 548 31.55 -7.68 22.02
CA ASN A 548 30.85 -8.48 23.04
C ASN A 548 29.53 -7.80 23.46
N TYR A 549 28.48 -8.58 23.75
CA TYR A 549 27.15 -8.10 24.17
C TYR A 549 26.57 -8.89 25.36
N LEU A 550 25.62 -8.29 26.09
CA LEU A 550 24.92 -8.87 27.24
C LEU A 550 23.48 -9.31 26.87
N HIS A 551 22.94 -10.34 27.53
CA HIS A 551 21.84 -11.17 26.98
C HIS A 551 20.62 -11.34 27.91
N ASN A 552 19.41 -11.23 27.34
CA ASN A 552 18.08 -11.79 27.75
C ASN A 552 16.96 -11.04 26.98
N THR A 553 15.80 -11.58 26.62
CA THR A 553 15.33 -12.95 26.28
C THR A 553 14.32 -12.82 25.11
N SER A 554 13.88 -13.91 24.47
CA SER A 554 12.98 -13.84 23.30
C SER A 554 12.22 -15.14 22.98
N HIS A 555 10.89 -15.05 22.74
CA HIS A 555 9.91 -16.03 22.20
C HIS A 555 9.84 -17.44 22.80
N ARG A 556 10.95 -18.04 23.23
CA ARG A 556 11.00 -19.33 23.91
C ARG A 556 10.31 -19.28 25.28
N GLU A 557 10.23 -18.10 25.90
CA GLU A 557 9.50 -17.89 27.15
C GLU A 557 7.99 -17.78 26.92
N GLU A 558 7.56 -17.13 25.83
CA GLU A 558 6.16 -17.07 25.38
C GLU A 558 5.61 -18.47 25.03
N ILE A 559 6.38 -19.29 24.30
CA ILE A 559 6.01 -20.69 24.02
C ILE A 559 5.96 -21.54 25.31
N ARG A 560 6.86 -21.28 26.28
CA ARG A 560 6.80 -21.94 27.61
C ARG A 560 5.57 -21.49 28.40
N GLU A 561 5.19 -20.23 28.32
CA GLU A 561 3.98 -19.70 28.96
C GLU A 561 2.72 -20.35 28.37
N TYR A 562 2.64 -20.51 27.04
CA TYR A 562 1.54 -21.24 26.40
C TYR A 562 1.48 -22.73 26.80
N LEU A 563 2.62 -23.39 27.03
CA LEU A 563 2.67 -24.74 27.59
C LEU A 563 2.25 -24.78 29.07
N GLN A 564 2.61 -23.76 29.86
CA GLN A 564 2.25 -23.68 31.29
C GLN A 564 0.77 -23.31 31.51
N THR A 565 0.19 -22.50 30.63
CA THR A 565 -1.22 -22.08 30.67
C THR A 565 -2.17 -23.09 30.03
N GLY A 566 -1.67 -24.15 29.39
CA GLY A 566 -2.47 -25.14 28.67
C GLY A 566 -3.05 -24.61 27.34
N LEU A 567 -2.49 -23.54 26.78
CA LEU A 567 -2.84 -23.03 25.45
C LEU A 567 -2.16 -23.85 24.33
N LEU A 568 -1.04 -24.51 24.66
CA LEU A 568 -0.40 -25.55 23.86
C LEU A 568 -0.25 -26.82 24.70
N ASP A 569 -0.66 -27.97 24.17
CA ASP A 569 -0.44 -29.27 24.85
C ASP A 569 1.02 -29.73 24.75
N ALA A 570 1.72 -29.37 23.67
CA ALA A 570 3.12 -29.73 23.42
C ALA A 570 3.77 -28.81 22.37
N CYS A 571 5.10 -28.75 22.39
CA CYS A 571 5.92 -28.11 21.37
C CYS A 571 7.10 -29.02 21.00
N TYR A 572 7.39 -29.16 19.70
CA TYR A 572 8.43 -30.04 19.17
C TYR A 572 9.39 -29.24 18.27
N GLU A 573 10.57 -28.92 18.79
CA GLU A 573 11.56 -28.06 18.13
C GLU A 573 12.50 -28.88 17.19
N ALA A 574 12.96 -28.27 16.10
CA ALA A 574 13.97 -28.85 15.21
C ALA A 574 14.96 -27.77 14.73
N PHE A 575 16.26 -28.06 14.75
CA PHE A 575 17.31 -27.04 14.62
C PHE A 575 18.29 -27.37 13.48
N SER A 576 18.04 -26.82 12.29
CA SER A 576 18.82 -27.13 11.07
C SER A 576 20.27 -26.65 11.08
N ARG A 577 20.60 -25.67 11.93
CA ARG A 577 21.94 -25.07 12.07
C ARG A 577 22.71 -25.55 13.29
N ASP A 578 22.07 -26.33 14.15
CA ASP A 578 22.72 -26.96 15.29
C ASP A 578 23.38 -28.27 14.81
N PRO A 579 24.70 -28.45 14.98
CA PRO A 579 25.37 -29.67 14.58
C PRO A 579 24.91 -30.90 15.38
N ASP A 580 24.52 -30.72 16.64
CA ASP A 580 24.24 -31.77 17.64
C ASP A 580 22.73 -32.04 17.81
N ALA A 581 21.86 -31.26 17.18
CA ALA A 581 20.42 -31.46 17.27
C ALA A 581 19.96 -32.82 16.66
N GLN A 582 19.25 -33.60 17.49
CA GLN A 582 18.64 -34.88 17.13
C GLN A 582 17.76 -34.80 15.87
N HIS A 583 16.98 -33.71 15.75
CA HIS A 583 16.16 -33.42 14.57
C HIS A 583 16.57 -32.09 13.95
N LYS A 584 17.14 -32.14 12.75
CA LYS A 584 17.55 -30.95 11.98
C LYS A 584 16.39 -30.30 11.21
N TYR A 585 15.32 -31.05 10.95
CA TYR A 585 14.13 -30.55 10.27
C TYR A 585 12.85 -31.14 10.91
N VAL A 586 11.75 -30.40 10.82
CA VAL A 586 10.46 -30.73 11.47
C VAL A 586 9.87 -32.06 11.00
N GLN A 587 10.21 -32.53 9.79
CA GLN A 587 9.81 -33.84 9.28
C GLN A 587 10.31 -35.00 10.16
N GLY A 588 11.45 -34.82 10.85
CA GLY A 588 11.95 -35.79 11.83
C GLY A 588 11.04 -35.87 13.06
N GLN A 589 10.69 -34.71 13.63
CA GLN A 589 9.72 -34.60 14.73
C GLN A 589 8.35 -35.17 14.35
N MET A 590 7.87 -34.90 13.12
CA MET A 590 6.61 -35.47 12.62
C MET A 590 6.63 -37.00 12.58
N LYS A 591 7.73 -37.61 12.14
CA LYS A 591 7.85 -39.09 12.09
C LYS A 591 7.90 -39.70 13.50
N GLU A 592 8.55 -39.03 14.46
CA GLU A 592 8.54 -39.45 15.87
C GLU A 592 7.17 -39.27 16.54
N GLN A 593 6.41 -38.21 16.20
CA GLN A 593 5.04 -37.99 16.69
C GLN A 593 3.95 -38.59 15.77
N SER A 594 4.30 -39.57 14.94
CA SER A 594 3.44 -40.14 13.89
C SER A 594 2.05 -40.59 14.37
N SER A 595 1.96 -41.31 15.50
CA SER A 595 0.68 -41.71 16.11
C SER A 595 -0.25 -40.52 16.34
N LYS A 596 0.24 -39.44 16.95
CA LYS A 596 -0.56 -38.24 17.23
C LYS A 596 -0.99 -37.51 15.96
N ILE A 597 -0.22 -37.61 14.88
CA ILE A 597 -0.59 -37.03 13.59
C ILE A 597 -1.71 -37.85 12.94
N ILE A 598 -1.66 -39.19 13.04
CA ILE A 598 -2.76 -40.08 12.62
C ILE A 598 -4.04 -39.78 13.42
N ASP A 599 -3.95 -39.80 14.76
CA ASP A 599 -5.09 -39.54 15.67
C ASP A 599 -5.77 -38.18 15.37
N ASN A 600 -4.97 -37.13 15.09
CA ASN A 600 -5.49 -35.80 14.75
C ASN A 600 -6.00 -35.68 13.32
N ILE A 601 -5.54 -36.50 12.36
CA ILE A 601 -6.08 -36.51 11.00
C ILE A 601 -7.44 -37.24 10.96
N GLU A 602 -7.61 -38.27 11.79
CA GLU A 602 -8.87 -39.00 11.93
C GLU A 602 -9.91 -38.24 12.77
N ASN A 603 -9.48 -37.38 13.72
CA ASN A 603 -10.37 -36.60 14.56
C ASN A 603 -11.17 -35.54 13.75
N PRO A 604 -12.51 -35.62 13.70
CA PRO A 604 -13.32 -34.70 12.90
C PRO A 604 -13.34 -33.25 13.40
N GLN A 605 -12.88 -32.97 14.62
CA GLN A 605 -12.79 -31.61 15.19
C GLN A 605 -11.40 -30.97 15.05
N ALA A 606 -10.37 -31.75 14.70
CA ALA A 606 -9.02 -31.24 14.52
C ALA A 606 -8.87 -30.47 13.18
N THR A 607 -7.92 -29.53 13.15
CA THR A 607 -7.52 -28.82 11.93
C THR A 607 -6.00 -28.77 11.88
N PHE A 608 -5.43 -29.28 10.79
CA PHE A 608 -4.00 -29.31 10.54
C PHE A 608 -3.57 -28.01 9.85
N TYR A 609 -2.54 -27.34 10.38
CA TYR A 609 -2.01 -26.09 9.83
C TYR A 609 -0.54 -26.29 9.41
N VAL A 610 -0.21 -25.86 8.20
CA VAL A 610 1.17 -25.80 7.70
C VAL A 610 1.48 -24.36 7.30
N CYS A 611 2.47 -23.76 7.95
CA CYS A 611 3.00 -22.45 7.61
C CYS A 611 4.43 -22.60 7.07
N GLY A 612 4.75 -22.03 5.90
CA GLY A 612 6.04 -22.37 5.26
C GLY A 612 6.33 -21.84 3.87
N ASP A 613 7.52 -22.21 3.38
CA ASP A 613 7.90 -22.06 1.97
C ASP A 613 7.06 -23.00 1.08
N SER A 614 6.33 -22.42 0.13
CA SER A 614 5.42 -23.13 -0.78
C SER A 614 6.09 -24.08 -1.77
N LYS A 615 7.40 -23.94 -2.04
CA LYS A 615 8.12 -24.70 -3.08
C LYS A 615 8.97 -25.83 -2.50
N ILE A 616 9.46 -25.66 -1.27
CA ILE A 616 10.40 -26.57 -0.62
C ILE A 616 9.75 -27.23 0.59
N LEU A 617 9.21 -26.45 1.53
CA LEU A 617 8.72 -27.02 2.79
C LEU A 617 7.37 -27.72 2.56
N LEU A 618 6.40 -27.05 1.94
CA LEU A 618 5.04 -27.60 1.81
C LEU A 618 4.98 -28.97 1.09
N PRO A 619 5.70 -29.20 -0.04
CA PRO A 619 5.72 -30.53 -0.65
C PRO A 619 6.35 -31.60 0.25
N GLN A 620 7.41 -31.26 0.99
CA GLN A 620 8.08 -32.21 1.90
C GLN A 620 7.22 -32.54 3.13
N ILE A 621 6.48 -31.56 3.66
CA ILE A 621 5.51 -31.78 4.75
C ILE A 621 4.36 -32.66 4.26
N THR A 622 3.83 -32.38 3.07
CA THR A 622 2.76 -33.21 2.46
C THR A 622 3.24 -34.66 2.28
N GLU A 623 4.41 -34.87 1.68
CA GLU A 623 4.98 -36.22 1.50
C GLU A 623 5.25 -36.92 2.84
N THR A 624 5.69 -36.18 3.86
CA THR A 624 5.90 -36.73 5.21
C THR A 624 4.58 -37.18 5.86
N VAL A 625 3.47 -36.46 5.65
CA VAL A 625 2.14 -36.89 6.10
C VAL A 625 1.69 -38.15 5.35
N VAL A 626 1.90 -38.21 4.03
CA VAL A 626 1.58 -39.41 3.22
C VAL A 626 2.38 -40.63 3.70
N ASP A 627 3.68 -40.46 3.97
CA ASP A 627 4.54 -41.53 4.53
C ASP A 627 4.08 -42.01 5.92
N ILE A 628 3.63 -41.09 6.78
CA ILE A 628 3.12 -41.42 8.12
C ILE A 628 1.81 -42.22 8.02
N LEU A 629 0.88 -41.79 7.17
CA LEU A 629 -0.40 -42.48 6.96
C LEU A 629 -0.18 -43.85 6.27
N ALA A 630 0.73 -43.93 5.31
CA ALA A 630 1.07 -45.18 4.60
C ALA A 630 1.80 -46.21 5.47
N ALA A 631 2.31 -45.82 6.64
CA ALA A 631 2.96 -46.69 7.62
C ALA A 631 2.00 -47.18 8.73
N ALA A 632 0.72 -46.77 8.71
CA ALA A 632 -0.26 -47.17 9.71
C ALA A 632 -0.68 -48.65 9.57
N PRO A 633 -1.08 -49.35 10.64
CA PRO A 633 -1.43 -50.78 10.59
C PRO A 633 -2.58 -51.15 9.65
N ASN A 634 -3.45 -50.19 9.31
CA ASN A 634 -4.59 -50.34 8.38
C ASN A 634 -4.50 -49.33 7.23
N ALA A 635 -3.28 -48.99 6.77
CA ALA A 635 -3.09 -47.96 5.76
C ALA A 635 -3.81 -48.26 4.43
N ASP A 636 -4.56 -47.27 3.94
CA ASP A 636 -5.00 -47.21 2.54
C ASP A 636 -3.79 -47.07 1.59
N ASP A 637 -4.00 -47.28 0.29
CA ASP A 637 -2.94 -47.02 -0.69
C ASP A 637 -2.60 -45.51 -0.81
N ARG A 638 -1.44 -45.19 -1.40
CA ARG A 638 -0.97 -43.79 -1.51
C ARG A 638 -1.89 -42.91 -2.36
N GLU A 639 -2.70 -43.47 -3.25
CA GLU A 639 -3.65 -42.71 -4.08
C GLU A 639 -4.86 -42.29 -3.23
N ALA A 640 -5.44 -43.23 -2.48
CA ALA A 640 -6.51 -42.97 -1.51
C ALA A 640 -6.06 -42.02 -0.37
N ILE A 641 -4.81 -42.11 0.10
CA ILE A 641 -4.24 -41.17 1.08
C ILE A 641 -4.11 -39.75 0.49
N MET A 642 -3.66 -39.61 -0.76
CA MET A 642 -3.61 -38.30 -1.43
C MET A 642 -5.01 -37.71 -1.63
N ASP A 643 -6.01 -38.53 -1.97
CA ASP A 643 -7.41 -38.13 -2.06
C ASP A 643 -8.02 -37.75 -0.70
N LEU A 644 -7.62 -38.41 0.39
CA LEU A 644 -7.96 -37.99 1.75
C LEU A 644 -7.40 -36.59 2.06
N ILE A 645 -6.11 -36.36 1.78
CA ILE A 645 -5.48 -35.04 1.97
C ILE A 645 -6.16 -33.98 1.09
N GLY A 646 -6.51 -34.31 -0.16
CA GLY A 646 -7.26 -33.45 -1.06
C GLY A 646 -8.64 -33.06 -0.52
N ARG A 647 -9.38 -34.02 0.06
CA ARG A 647 -10.65 -33.77 0.77
C ARG A 647 -10.45 -32.90 2.00
N LEU A 648 -9.46 -33.17 2.85
CA LEU A 648 -9.17 -32.36 4.04
C LEU A 648 -8.84 -30.90 3.70
N LYS A 649 -8.13 -30.65 2.58
CA LYS A 649 -7.90 -29.29 2.07
C LYS A 649 -9.20 -28.63 1.60
N LYS A 650 -10.03 -29.35 0.83
CA LYS A 650 -11.33 -28.86 0.33
C LYS A 650 -12.31 -28.53 1.46
N ASP A 651 -12.31 -29.34 2.52
CA ASP A 651 -13.19 -29.19 3.69
C ASP A 651 -12.62 -28.21 4.73
N GLY A 652 -11.48 -27.57 4.44
CA GLY A 652 -10.85 -26.55 5.28
C GLY A 652 -10.21 -27.08 6.57
N LYS A 653 -9.99 -28.40 6.66
CA LYS A 653 -9.34 -29.11 7.78
C LYS A 653 -7.83 -29.23 7.63
N TYR A 654 -7.30 -29.12 6.41
CA TYR A 654 -5.87 -28.98 6.16
C TYR A 654 -5.65 -27.60 5.55
N ARG A 655 -4.93 -26.73 6.26
CA ARG A 655 -4.76 -25.32 5.92
C ARG A 655 -3.29 -25.00 5.68
N GLU A 656 -3.05 -24.23 4.63
CA GLU A 656 -1.72 -23.86 4.15
C GLU A 656 -1.59 -22.34 4.16
N ASP A 657 -0.68 -21.82 4.97
CA ASP A 657 -0.32 -20.39 5.00
C ASP A 657 1.12 -20.24 4.53
N VAL A 658 1.30 -20.11 3.21
CA VAL A 658 2.59 -20.29 2.56
C VAL A 658 3.06 -19.07 1.79
N TRP A 659 4.37 -18.80 1.91
CA TRP A 659 5.07 -17.75 1.16
C TRP A 659 5.82 -18.33 -0.06
N LEU A 660 6.21 -17.43 -0.98
CA LEU A 660 6.76 -17.75 -2.30
C LEU A 660 8.26 -17.50 -2.41
#